data_AF-A0A9E1YZS3-F1
#
_entry.id   AF-A0A9E1YZS3-F1
#
_cell.length_a   1.000
_cell.length_b   1.000
_cell.length_c   1.000
_cell.angle_alpha   90.00
_cell.angle_beta   90.00
_cell.angle_gamma   90.00
#
_symmetry.space_group_name_H-M   'P 1'
#
loop_
_entity.id
_entity.type
_entity.pdbx_description
1 polymer ?
#
loop_
_entity_poly.entity_id
_entity_poly.type
_entity_poly.pdbx_seq_one_letter_code
_entity_poly.pdbx_strand_id
1 'polypeptide(L)'
;AIELQKQNLEACVEKFKQKRETAGQRKEGTITEVQDRRELEPELLKQKNDQRIVEINSQAEDLTEDTETKLGEAIWLAESVFEGAISVPRERAQEEQNALEDCKEALHLLIEEAPKTLSKLRQKQDTHLTECTKTADDTMANYVKGATEALGAIQNDPKAKWCSGFRPVLVVGIAAAAGVGVGGAYTNWALTLPFFAFAIGAILISVLAIIFTFASGRNSVKKKYAQFSSCIQSAKLSYETSRNSIDVKRRAEEKGITTTRDIEIKKAEDKYKPRLDNVERLLKKDIDKEKVKFKSVGAKLATKIETDLAEASSTFEASIVKCNSDEQAEIDQIKTTFTETMQSIDNEERDTMEALSNRWNSNFASFHADTDSQIQSAISNHPTWDSSWDAWEPPAQSIMDVPVGAFEVDLANIAGNLPCSKSFQLQEATVISLPLNATLPNHTSVLVSSTGKRRSDSIAFLQSTVLRMLTSIPPGKVKFTLIDPVGLGQSFASVLHLSDYEESQLLDRAWTEPRHIETQLARLTEHMETVIQKYLRNEFESIDAYNEQAGEIAEPYRFLVIADLPNNFSETAAKRLTSIITSGARCGVHVIIHRDISLPLPAGIDEDTLRRISVRIVEDDARFCIDEEELRDLPLTIESPPAEDIASAIVKQVGETADSTHRVEGPFSVISPAADKIWSRSTKDKVEIPLG
;
A
#
# COMPACT_ATOMS: atom_id res chain seq x y z
N ALA A 1 -2.00 -25.54 -22.26
CA ALA A 1 -0.81 -25.12 -21.48
C ALA A 1 0.08 -24.14 -22.25
N ILE A 2 0.62 -24.52 -23.42
CA ILE A 2 1.51 -23.67 -24.23
C ILE A 2 0.88 -22.31 -24.58
N GLU A 3 -0.38 -22.31 -25.04
CA GLU A 3 -1.08 -21.07 -25.42
C GLU A 3 -1.30 -20.11 -24.22
N LEU A 4 -1.65 -20.66 -23.05
CA LEU A 4 -1.84 -19.90 -21.81
C LEU A 4 -0.52 -19.26 -21.35
N GLN A 5 0.59 -19.97 -21.50
CA GLN A 5 1.93 -19.45 -21.22
C GLN A 5 2.31 -18.27 -22.11
N LYS A 6 2.05 -18.41 -23.42
CA LYS A 6 2.31 -17.36 -24.39
C LYS A 6 1.52 -16.10 -24.04
N GLN A 7 0.25 -16.25 -23.69
CA GLN A 7 -0.60 -15.14 -23.23
C GLN A 7 -0.07 -14.49 -21.95
N ASN A 8 0.36 -15.29 -20.96
CA ASN A 8 0.93 -14.75 -19.71
C ASN A 8 2.24 -13.99 -19.94
N LEU A 9 3.10 -14.46 -20.85
CA LEU A 9 4.34 -13.79 -21.21
C LEU A 9 4.07 -12.46 -21.93
N GLU A 10 3.14 -12.46 -22.90
CA GLU A 10 2.71 -11.25 -23.61
C GLU A 10 2.10 -10.22 -22.65
N ALA A 11 1.24 -10.66 -21.73
CA ALA A 11 0.65 -9.80 -20.70
C ALA A 11 1.69 -9.22 -19.73
N CYS A 12 2.70 -10.01 -19.33
CA CYS A 12 3.80 -9.57 -18.48
C CYS A 12 4.61 -8.45 -19.17
N VAL A 13 5.01 -8.67 -20.42
CA VAL A 13 5.79 -7.69 -21.20
C VAL A 13 5.01 -6.38 -21.34
N GLU A 14 3.72 -6.44 -21.70
CA GLU A 14 2.90 -5.24 -21.88
C GLU A 14 2.69 -4.48 -20.56
N LYS A 15 2.46 -5.20 -19.46
CA LYS A 15 2.35 -4.62 -18.10
C LYS A 15 3.60 -3.83 -17.71
N PHE A 16 4.79 -4.39 -17.94
CA PHE A 16 6.05 -3.72 -17.60
C PHE A 16 6.43 -2.62 -18.58
N LYS A 17 5.99 -2.71 -19.84
CA LYS A 17 6.08 -1.60 -20.80
C LYS A 17 5.26 -0.40 -20.33
N GLN A 18 4.00 -0.59 -19.93
CA GLN A 18 3.16 0.48 -19.39
C GLN A 18 3.74 1.11 -18.10
N LYS A 19 4.33 0.30 -17.21
CA LYS A 19 5.03 0.82 -16.01
C LYS A 19 6.21 1.70 -16.37
N ARG A 20 7.01 1.33 -17.38
CA ARG A 20 8.15 2.14 -17.87
C ARG A 20 7.67 3.46 -18.48
N GLU A 21 6.62 3.43 -19.29
CA GLU A 21 6.00 4.64 -19.84
C GLU A 21 5.49 5.58 -18.74
N THR A 22 4.78 5.04 -17.75
CA THR A 22 4.27 5.81 -16.61
C THR A 22 5.41 6.45 -15.79
N ALA A 23 6.50 5.70 -15.55
CA ALA A 23 7.69 6.22 -14.89
C ALA A 23 8.36 7.34 -15.71
N GLY A 24 8.39 7.19 -17.04
CA GLY A 24 8.91 8.21 -17.97
C GLY A 24 8.11 9.50 -17.92
N GLN A 25 6.78 9.40 -18.02
CA GLN A 25 5.87 10.55 -17.90
C GLN A 25 6.03 11.27 -16.56
N ARG A 26 6.18 10.51 -15.47
CA ARG A 26 6.41 11.10 -14.13
C ARG A 26 7.74 11.86 -14.06
N LYS A 27 8.83 11.30 -14.60
CA LYS A 27 10.12 12.00 -14.69
C LYS A 27 9.99 13.29 -15.49
N GLU A 28 9.34 13.24 -16.64
CA GLU A 28 9.20 14.41 -17.53
C GLU A 28 8.36 15.51 -16.86
N GLY A 29 7.27 15.15 -16.18
CA GLY A 29 6.50 16.09 -15.37
C GLY A 29 7.32 16.74 -14.25
N THR A 30 8.10 15.96 -13.48
CA THR A 30 8.95 16.49 -12.40
C THR A 30 10.09 17.36 -12.94
N ILE A 31 10.72 16.98 -14.06
CA ILE A 31 11.76 17.81 -14.69
C ILE A 31 11.18 19.14 -15.16
N THR A 32 9.99 19.12 -15.79
CA THR A 32 9.31 20.32 -16.25
C THR A 32 8.99 21.25 -15.07
N GLU A 33 8.45 20.72 -13.98
CA GLU A 33 8.16 21.51 -12.76
C GLU A 33 9.44 22.14 -12.16
N VAL A 34 10.56 21.41 -12.16
CA VAL A 34 11.84 21.94 -11.68
C VAL A 34 12.44 22.96 -12.66
N GLN A 35 12.22 22.80 -13.97
CA GLN A 35 12.62 23.79 -14.99
C GLN A 35 11.82 25.09 -14.87
N ASP A 36 10.50 25.00 -14.68
CA ASP A 36 9.65 26.18 -14.43
C ASP A 36 10.12 26.93 -13.17
N ARG A 37 10.43 26.21 -12.09
CA ARG A 37 11.00 26.79 -10.87
C ARG A 37 12.36 27.44 -11.12
N ARG A 38 13.19 26.86 -11.99
CA ARG A 38 14.51 27.41 -12.36
C ARG A 38 14.40 28.74 -13.10
N GLU A 39 13.34 28.97 -13.85
CA GLU A 39 13.12 30.24 -14.56
C GLU A 39 12.44 31.28 -13.65
N LEU A 40 11.38 30.90 -12.94
CA LEU A 40 10.52 31.83 -12.19
C LEU A 40 11.06 32.23 -10.81
N GLU A 41 11.62 31.28 -10.04
CA GLU A 41 12.05 31.55 -8.66
C GLU A 41 13.21 32.58 -8.55
N PRO A 42 14.21 32.60 -9.46
CA PRO A 42 15.25 33.64 -9.47
C PRO A 42 14.72 35.05 -9.78
N GLU A 43 13.76 35.18 -10.70
CA GLU A 43 13.14 36.47 -11.02
C GLU A 43 12.34 37.02 -9.84
N LEU A 44 11.53 36.17 -9.20
CA LEU A 44 10.79 36.54 -7.99
C LEU A 44 11.72 36.91 -6.83
N LEU A 45 12.84 36.18 -6.66
CA LEU A 45 13.83 36.50 -5.63
C LEU A 45 14.50 37.85 -5.90
N LYS A 46 14.84 38.14 -7.17
CA LYS A 46 15.39 39.43 -7.59
C LYS A 46 14.41 40.57 -7.34
N GLN A 47 13.14 40.41 -7.73
CA GLN A 47 12.09 41.40 -7.51
C GLN A 47 11.92 41.73 -6.01
N LYS A 48 11.90 40.70 -5.14
CA LYS A 48 11.82 40.88 -3.68
C LYS A 48 13.05 41.60 -3.11
N ASN A 49 14.24 41.27 -3.59
CA ASN A 49 15.47 41.94 -3.18
C ASN A 49 15.48 43.42 -3.59
N ASP A 50 15.07 43.72 -4.83
CA ASP A 50 15.00 45.08 -5.34
C ASP A 50 13.98 45.91 -4.55
N GLN A 51 12.81 45.34 -4.25
CA GLN A 51 11.81 45.96 -3.38
C GLN A 51 12.36 46.23 -1.97
N ARG A 52 13.12 45.29 -1.40
CA ARG A 52 13.71 45.45 -0.07
C ARG A 52 14.79 46.53 -0.03
N ILE A 53 15.59 46.66 -1.11
CA ILE A 53 16.58 47.74 -1.24
C ILE A 53 15.87 49.10 -1.31
N VAL A 54 14.76 49.21 -2.04
CA VAL A 54 13.95 50.43 -2.09
C VAL A 54 13.41 50.81 -0.71
N GLU A 55 12.89 49.85 0.05
CA GLU A 55 12.41 50.08 1.43
C GLU A 55 13.53 50.58 2.36
N ILE A 56 14.72 49.98 2.27
CA ILE A 56 15.88 50.38 3.10
C ILE A 56 16.33 51.81 2.76
N ASN A 57 16.36 52.18 1.47
CA ASN A 57 16.71 53.53 1.04
C ASN A 57 15.68 54.57 1.50
N SER A 58 14.38 54.30 1.31
CA SER A 58 13.31 55.20 1.75
C SER A 58 13.33 55.43 3.26
N GLN A 59 13.54 54.40 4.07
CA GLN A 59 13.66 54.55 5.53
C GLN A 59 14.87 55.40 5.95
N ALA A 60 15.97 55.33 5.21
CA ALA A 60 17.14 56.15 5.47
C ALA A 60 16.92 57.60 5.03
N GLU A 61 16.28 57.83 3.88
CA GLU A 61 15.90 59.18 3.42
C GLU A 61 15.02 59.90 4.46
N ASP A 62 13.95 59.25 4.93
CA ASP A 62 13.04 59.80 5.96
C ASP A 62 13.79 60.20 7.25
N LEU A 63 14.71 59.35 7.70
CA LEU A 63 15.54 59.60 8.90
C LEU A 63 16.54 60.73 8.69
N THR A 64 17.06 60.90 7.47
CA THR A 64 18.01 61.96 7.13
C THR A 64 17.30 63.30 7.09
N GLU A 65 16.15 63.37 6.41
CA GLU A 65 15.31 64.57 6.31
C GLU A 65 14.83 65.08 7.69
N ASP A 66 14.35 64.18 8.57
CA ASP A 66 13.94 64.53 9.94
C ASP A 66 15.11 65.00 10.81
N THR A 67 16.33 64.52 10.56
CA THR A 67 17.53 64.94 11.30
C THR A 67 18.07 66.28 10.81
N GLU A 68 18.02 66.55 9.50
CA GLU A 68 18.42 67.83 8.90
C GLU A 68 17.48 68.98 9.28
N THR A 69 16.16 68.75 9.25
CA THR A 69 15.16 69.73 9.71
C THR A 69 15.39 70.14 11.16
N LYS A 70 15.62 69.18 12.07
CA LYS A 70 15.93 69.47 13.49
C LYS A 70 17.24 70.21 13.70
N LEU A 71 18.25 69.98 12.85
CA LEU A 71 19.49 70.76 12.86
C LEU A 71 19.24 72.21 12.42
N GLY A 72 18.48 72.40 11.33
CA GLY A 72 18.11 73.70 10.82
C GLY A 72 17.32 74.55 11.82
N GLU A 73 16.32 73.96 12.47
CA GLU A 73 15.50 74.64 13.50
C GLU A 73 16.35 75.11 14.69
N ALA A 74 17.30 74.30 15.15
CA ALA A 74 18.17 74.63 16.27
C ALA A 74 19.15 75.77 15.97
N ILE A 75 19.70 75.81 14.75
CA ILE A 75 20.58 76.91 14.29
C ILE A 75 19.79 78.21 14.17
N TRP A 76 18.58 78.15 13.60
CA TRP A 76 17.71 79.33 13.45
C TRP A 76 17.34 79.95 14.81
N LEU A 77 17.01 79.11 15.80
CA LEU A 77 16.67 79.57 17.15
C LEU A 77 17.85 80.31 17.82
N ALA A 78 19.09 79.83 17.63
CA ALA A 78 20.28 80.47 18.17
C ALA A 78 20.57 81.84 17.53
N GLU A 79 20.37 82.00 16.22
CA GLU A 79 20.57 83.28 15.52
C GLU A 79 19.49 84.32 15.89
N SER A 80 18.23 83.90 16.01
CA SER A 80 17.13 84.82 16.37
C SER A 80 17.27 85.45 17.76
N VAL A 81 17.78 84.69 18.74
CA VAL A 81 18.05 85.18 20.10
C VAL A 81 19.22 86.17 20.12
N PHE A 82 20.21 85.97 19.24
CA PHE A 82 21.35 86.88 19.10
C PHE A 82 20.95 88.25 18.55
N GLU A 83 20.15 88.28 17.48
CA GLU A 83 19.71 89.55 16.87
C GLU A 83 18.89 90.41 17.83
N GLY A 84 18.07 89.80 18.69
CA GLY A 84 17.27 90.52 19.69
C GLY A 84 18.09 91.09 20.85
N ALA A 85 19.22 90.47 21.21
CA ALA A 85 19.99 90.86 22.39
C ALA A 85 21.05 91.94 22.11
N ILE A 86 21.57 92.04 20.88
CA ILE A 86 22.74 92.88 20.57
C ILE A 86 22.46 94.40 20.48
N SER A 87 21.19 94.80 20.35
CA SER A 87 20.77 96.21 20.29
C SER A 87 20.79 96.90 21.67
N VAL A 88 20.54 96.16 22.75
CA VAL A 88 20.32 96.70 24.11
C VAL A 88 21.54 97.42 24.70
N PRO A 89 22.79 96.91 24.59
CA PRO A 89 23.97 97.61 25.14
C PRO A 89 24.30 98.92 24.40
N ARG A 90 23.87 99.05 23.14
CA ARG A 90 24.12 100.25 22.31
C ARG A 90 23.25 101.43 22.71
N GLU A 91 21.98 101.17 23.02
CA GLU A 91 21.05 102.21 23.45
C GLU A 91 21.46 102.85 24.79
N ARG A 92 21.85 102.05 25.79
CA ARG A 92 22.28 102.57 27.10
C ARG A 92 23.53 103.45 27.03
N ALA A 93 24.50 103.09 26.18
CA ALA A 93 25.72 103.88 26.02
C ALA A 93 25.45 105.27 25.40
N GLN A 94 24.41 105.37 24.55
CA GLN A 94 24.02 106.63 23.92
C GLN A 94 23.38 107.60 24.92
N GLU A 95 22.55 107.09 25.84
CA GLU A 95 21.92 107.90 26.88
C GLU A 95 22.94 108.53 27.83
N GLU A 96 23.95 107.77 28.28
CA GLU A 96 25.01 108.28 29.17
C GLU A 96 25.92 109.32 28.48
N GLN A 97 26.15 109.21 27.16
CA GLN A 97 26.93 110.20 26.41
C GLN A 97 26.19 111.55 26.27
N ASN A 98 24.88 111.52 26.05
CA ASN A 98 24.09 112.74 25.90
C ASN A 98 24.11 113.59 27.18
N ALA A 99 23.97 112.97 28.36
CA ALA A 99 24.03 113.66 29.65
C ALA A 99 25.38 114.34 29.93
N LEU A 100 26.48 113.82 29.37
CA LEU A 100 27.83 114.38 29.53
C LEU A 100 28.05 115.65 28.69
N GLU A 101 27.44 115.73 27.50
CA GLU A 101 27.52 116.92 26.63
C GLU A 101 26.73 118.10 27.21
N ASP A 102 25.55 117.86 27.80
CA ASP A 102 24.75 118.92 28.44
C ASP A 102 25.53 119.67 29.53
N CYS A 103 26.32 118.95 30.35
CA CYS A 103 27.16 119.54 31.39
C CYS A 103 28.30 120.40 30.83
N LYS A 104 28.83 120.05 29.66
CA LYS A 104 29.90 120.78 28.97
C LYS A 104 29.40 122.10 28.39
N GLU A 105 28.18 122.10 27.87
CA GLU A 105 27.54 123.30 27.34
C GLU A 105 27.28 124.33 28.46
N ALA A 106 26.81 123.88 29.63
CA ALA A 106 26.65 124.73 30.82
C ALA A 106 27.97 125.35 31.31
N LEU A 107 29.09 124.61 31.27
CA LEU A 107 30.41 125.14 31.62
C LEU A 107 30.86 126.25 30.68
N HIS A 108 30.56 126.13 29.38
CA HIS A 108 30.95 127.10 28.36
C HIS A 108 30.28 128.46 28.54
N LEU A 109 28.99 128.47 28.90
CA LEU A 109 28.24 129.71 29.16
C LEU A 109 28.85 130.53 30.31
N LEU A 110 29.31 129.86 31.37
CA LEU A 110 29.92 130.53 32.53
C LEU A 110 31.26 131.19 32.20
N ILE A 111 32.06 130.56 31.33
CA ILE A 111 33.35 131.11 30.89
C ILE A 111 33.15 132.42 30.10
N GLU A 112 32.05 132.56 29.36
CA GLU A 112 31.76 133.73 28.54
C GLU A 112 31.27 134.95 29.36
N GLU A 113 30.61 134.71 30.50
CA GLU A 113 30.00 135.77 31.31
C GLU A 113 31.00 136.44 32.29
N ALA A 114 32.06 135.73 32.66
CA ALA A 114 33.10 136.20 33.57
C ALA A 114 33.87 137.48 33.14
N PRO A 115 34.32 137.65 31.88
CA PRO A 115 35.01 138.87 31.45
C PRO A 115 34.06 140.08 31.35
N LYS A 116 32.78 139.86 31.03
CA LYS A 116 31.76 140.92 30.93
C LYS A 116 31.48 141.56 32.30
N THR A 117 31.61 140.80 33.38
CA THR A 117 31.36 141.25 34.75
C THR A 117 32.56 141.98 35.37
N LEU A 118 33.79 141.58 35.06
CA LEU A 118 35.01 142.27 35.51
C LEU A 118 35.17 143.66 34.89
N SER A 119 34.82 143.84 33.61
CA SER A 119 34.92 145.14 32.91
C SER A 119 34.01 146.21 33.51
N LYS A 120 32.77 145.86 33.91
CA LYS A 120 31.83 146.77 34.59
C LYS A 120 32.37 147.31 35.92
N LEU A 121 33.21 146.54 36.61
CA LEU A 121 33.82 146.93 37.89
C LEU A 121 35.15 147.69 37.73
N ARG A 122 35.53 148.08 36.49
CA ARG A 122 36.82 148.72 36.15
C ARG A 122 38.04 147.94 36.66
N GLN A 123 37.91 146.63 36.80
CA GLN A 123 38.99 145.71 37.14
C GLN A 123 39.50 145.05 35.86
N LYS A 124 40.82 144.93 35.72
CA LYS A 124 41.43 144.19 34.60
C LYS A 124 41.68 142.75 35.03
N GLN A 125 41.46 141.83 34.10
CA GLN A 125 41.83 140.42 34.23
C GLN A 125 43.36 140.33 34.21
N ASP A 126 43.98 139.83 35.28
CA ASP A 126 45.40 139.49 35.28
C ASP A 126 45.55 138.08 34.67
N THR A 127 46.25 137.99 33.53
CA THR A 127 46.42 136.79 32.71
C THR A 127 47.52 135.85 33.20
N HIS A 128 47.80 135.81 34.51
CA HIS A 128 48.70 134.80 35.09
C HIS A 128 47.87 133.69 35.73
N LEU A 129 47.52 132.70 34.91
CA LEU A 129 46.97 131.42 35.34
C LEU A 129 48.11 130.60 35.95
N THR A 130 48.08 130.41 37.27
CA THR A 130 48.91 129.42 37.95
C THR A 130 48.40 128.03 37.56
N GLU A 131 49.25 127.20 36.96
CA GLU A 131 48.94 125.79 36.71
C GLU A 131 48.57 125.09 38.02
N CYS A 132 47.40 124.45 38.05
CA CYS A 132 46.94 123.69 39.20
C CYS A 132 47.10 122.20 38.92
N THR A 133 48.01 121.54 39.64
CA THR A 133 48.34 120.11 39.58
C THR A 133 47.37 119.22 40.37
N LYS A 134 46.04 119.43 40.22
CA LYS A 134 45.03 118.64 40.94
C LYS A 134 44.30 117.67 40.02
N THR A 135 44.20 116.42 40.47
CA THR A 135 43.37 115.34 39.90
C THR A 135 41.87 115.62 40.13
N ALA A 136 41.02 115.23 39.17
CA ALA A 136 39.57 115.41 39.27
C ALA A 136 38.96 114.24 40.06
N ASP A 137 38.65 114.46 41.34
CA ASP A 137 38.07 113.47 42.26
C ASP A 137 36.52 113.44 42.25
N ASP A 138 35.87 114.28 41.43
CA ASP A 138 34.41 114.44 41.42
C ASP A 138 33.83 114.56 40.00
N THR A 139 32.51 114.48 39.89
CA THR A 139 31.77 114.54 38.61
C THR A 139 31.83 115.93 37.98
N MET A 140 31.82 115.98 36.65
CA MET A 140 31.82 117.23 35.88
C MET A 140 30.72 118.21 36.33
N ALA A 141 29.52 117.70 36.60
CA ALA A 141 28.38 118.51 37.06
C ALA A 141 28.67 119.29 38.36
N ASN A 142 29.39 118.68 39.32
CA ASN A 142 29.73 119.31 40.59
C ASN A 142 30.74 120.45 40.41
N TYR A 143 31.72 120.29 39.49
CA TYR A 143 32.67 121.36 39.20
C TYR A 143 32.06 122.54 38.43
N VAL A 144 31.11 122.28 37.52
CA VAL A 144 30.31 123.34 36.86
C VAL A 144 29.55 124.15 37.89
N LYS A 145 28.89 123.48 38.86
CA LYS A 145 28.16 124.12 39.95
C LYS A 145 29.06 125.03 40.81
N GLY A 146 30.25 124.57 41.17
CA GLY A 146 31.23 125.38 41.91
C GLY A 146 31.72 126.62 41.15
N ALA A 147 31.83 126.55 39.81
CA ALA A 147 32.17 127.71 38.99
C ALA A 147 31.04 128.78 38.99
N THR A 148 29.77 128.37 38.91
CA THR A 148 28.61 129.29 39.02
C THR A 148 28.64 130.13 40.30
N GLU A 149 28.87 129.48 41.44
CA GLU A 149 28.86 130.12 42.76
C GLU A 149 30.01 131.13 42.92
N ALA A 150 31.20 130.77 42.43
CA ALA A 150 32.37 131.64 42.46
C ALA A 150 32.18 132.91 41.60
N LEU A 151 31.52 132.81 40.45
CA LEU A 151 31.22 133.96 39.59
C LEU A 151 30.19 134.90 40.23
N GLY A 152 29.15 134.36 40.86
CA GLY A 152 28.15 135.14 41.60
C GLY A 152 28.76 135.95 42.75
N ALA A 153 29.76 135.40 43.43
CA ALA A 153 30.46 136.09 44.52
C ALA A 153 31.31 137.30 44.07
N ILE A 154 31.68 137.37 42.78
CA ILE A 154 32.43 138.48 42.18
C ILE A 154 31.49 139.64 41.82
N GLN A 155 30.31 139.35 41.27
CA GLN A 155 29.34 140.38 40.82
C GLN A 155 28.84 141.29 41.95
N ASN A 156 28.78 140.78 43.18
CA ASN A 156 28.17 141.46 44.33
C ASN A 156 29.17 142.03 45.35
N ASP A 157 30.44 142.22 44.98
CA ASP A 157 31.44 142.73 45.93
C ASP A 157 31.20 144.22 46.31
N PRO A 158 30.91 144.53 47.59
CA PRO A 158 30.54 145.89 48.02
C PRO A 158 31.71 146.88 47.91
N LYS A 159 32.96 146.41 48.03
CA LYS A 159 34.15 147.27 47.98
C LYS A 159 34.47 147.73 46.56
N ALA A 160 34.17 146.90 45.56
CA ALA A 160 34.41 147.22 44.16
C ALA A 160 33.38 148.22 43.58
N LYS A 161 32.13 148.24 44.09
CA LYS A 161 31.07 149.14 43.59
C LYS A 161 31.29 150.62 43.92
N TRP A 162 32.03 150.94 44.98
CA TRP A 162 32.23 152.33 45.44
C TRP A 162 33.02 153.19 44.45
N CYS A 163 33.82 152.56 43.59
CA CYS A 163 34.66 153.23 42.58
C CYS A 163 33.99 153.32 41.19
N SER A 164 32.66 153.21 41.13
CA SER A 164 31.89 153.25 39.88
C SER A 164 31.05 154.54 39.75
N GLY A 165 31.15 155.21 38.59
CA GLY A 165 30.31 156.37 38.21
C GLY A 165 30.82 157.75 38.67
N PHE A 166 29.91 158.73 38.68
CA PHE A 166 30.19 160.17 38.94
C PHE A 166 30.49 160.51 40.42
N ARG A 167 30.29 159.55 41.32
CA ARG A 167 30.38 159.71 42.79
C ARG A 167 31.72 160.26 43.34
N PRO A 168 32.91 159.98 42.77
CA PRO A 168 34.18 160.49 43.32
C PRO A 168 34.36 162.00 43.15
N VAL A 169 33.78 162.58 42.09
CA VAL A 169 33.94 164.02 41.77
C VAL A 169 33.15 164.89 42.74
N LEU A 170 32.00 164.40 43.19
CA LEU A 170 31.07 165.11 44.07
C LEU A 170 31.66 165.34 45.48
N VAL A 171 32.44 164.38 45.98
CA VAL A 171 33.06 164.44 47.31
C VAL A 171 34.15 165.50 47.39
N VAL A 172 34.97 165.64 46.34
CA VAL A 172 36.06 166.63 46.30
C VAL A 172 35.51 168.06 46.21
N GLY A 173 34.43 168.27 45.46
CA GLY A 173 33.80 169.59 45.31
C GLY A 173 33.21 170.13 46.62
N ILE A 174 32.55 169.29 47.41
CA ILE A 174 31.97 169.67 48.71
C ILE A 174 33.06 170.06 49.72
N ALA A 175 34.16 169.29 49.76
CA ALA A 175 35.28 169.55 50.65
C ALA A 175 35.97 170.89 50.33
N ALA A 176 36.13 171.23 49.04
CA ALA A 176 36.71 172.49 48.60
C ALA A 176 35.88 173.72 49.04
N ALA A 177 34.56 173.65 48.87
CA ALA A 177 33.65 174.74 49.25
C ALA A 177 33.67 175.01 50.76
N ALA A 178 33.71 173.94 51.57
CA ALA A 178 33.83 174.06 53.02
C ALA A 178 35.16 174.72 53.45
N GLY A 179 36.27 174.39 52.78
CA GLY A 179 37.58 174.98 53.07
C GLY A 179 37.66 176.49 52.82
N VAL A 180 37.00 176.99 51.76
CA VAL A 180 36.92 178.43 51.46
C VAL A 180 36.12 179.19 52.52
N GLY A 181 34.99 178.62 52.97
CA GLY A 181 34.14 179.22 53.99
C GLY A 181 34.86 179.42 55.33
N VAL A 182 35.67 178.43 55.74
CA VAL A 182 36.46 178.51 56.98
C VAL A 182 37.60 179.54 56.85
N GLY A 183 38.27 179.60 55.69
CA GLY A 183 39.34 180.57 55.44
C GLY A 183 38.88 182.03 55.49
N GLY A 184 37.68 182.33 54.98
CA GLY A 184 37.12 183.69 54.99
C GLY A 184 36.75 184.21 56.37
N ALA A 185 36.21 183.35 57.23
CA ALA A 185 35.88 183.71 58.61
C ALA A 185 37.14 184.00 59.45
N TYR A 186 38.21 183.23 59.24
CA TYR A 186 39.45 183.36 60.02
C TYR A 186 40.26 184.62 59.70
N THR A 187 40.24 185.05 58.44
CA THR A 187 41.06 186.18 57.96
C THR A 187 40.30 187.51 57.91
N ASN A 188 39.06 187.56 58.43
CA ASN A 188 38.15 188.70 58.27
C ASN A 188 38.08 189.17 56.80
N TRP A 189 38.03 188.20 55.88
CA TRP A 189 38.00 188.44 54.44
C TRP A 189 39.18 189.25 53.87
N ALA A 190 40.22 189.47 54.65
CA ALA A 190 41.46 190.02 54.15
C ALA A 190 42.16 188.96 53.29
N LEU A 191 42.36 189.28 52.00
CA LEU A 191 43.04 188.42 51.02
C LEU A 191 44.52 188.29 51.36
N THR A 192 44.80 187.45 52.35
CA THR A 192 46.12 187.14 52.88
C THR A 192 46.43 185.67 52.66
N LEU A 193 47.73 185.33 52.66
CA LEU A 193 48.22 183.95 52.52
C LEU A 193 47.44 182.87 53.32
N PRO A 194 47.02 183.08 54.59
CA PRO A 194 46.23 182.10 55.32
C PRO A 194 44.84 181.79 54.73
N PHE A 195 44.24 182.68 53.92
CA PHE A 195 42.91 182.44 53.32
C PHE A 195 42.91 181.26 52.33
N PHE A 196 43.93 181.15 51.48
CA PHE A 196 44.00 180.11 50.45
C PHE A 196 44.49 178.75 50.98
N ALA A 197 45.21 178.71 52.10
CA ALA A 197 45.76 177.48 52.66
C ALA A 197 44.69 176.46 53.10
N PHE A 198 43.55 176.93 53.61
CA PHE A 198 42.46 176.06 54.07
C PHE A 198 41.71 175.35 52.94
N ALA A 199 41.52 176.01 51.80
CA ALA A 199 40.85 175.41 50.64
C ALA A 199 41.71 174.31 49.98
N ILE A 200 43.04 174.52 49.91
CA ILE A 200 43.97 173.55 49.33
C ILE A 200 44.10 172.31 50.25
N GLY A 201 44.11 172.49 51.57
CA GLY A 201 44.17 171.39 52.53
C GLY A 201 42.99 170.42 52.45
N ALA A 202 41.77 170.92 52.22
CA ALA A 202 40.57 170.10 52.16
C ALA A 202 40.50 169.21 50.89
N ILE A 203 41.01 169.70 49.76
CA ILE A 203 41.06 168.95 48.49
C ILE A 203 42.06 167.80 48.57
N LEU A 204 43.21 168.00 49.23
CA LEU A 204 44.28 167.01 49.28
C LEU A 204 43.90 165.76 50.08
N ILE A 205 43.17 165.94 51.19
CA ILE A 205 42.71 164.84 52.06
C ILE A 205 41.67 163.96 51.34
N SER A 206 40.76 164.58 50.59
CA SER A 206 39.68 163.88 49.90
C SER A 206 40.16 163.06 48.70
N VAL A 207 41.22 163.49 48.00
CA VAL A 207 41.86 162.69 46.93
C VAL A 207 42.58 161.46 47.48
N LEU A 208 43.29 161.58 48.61
CA LEU A 208 44.00 160.45 49.24
C LEU A 208 43.05 159.33 49.70
N ALA A 209 41.86 159.67 50.21
CA ALA A 209 40.86 158.69 50.63
C ALA A 209 40.34 157.81 49.47
N ILE A 210 40.15 158.39 48.27
CA ILE A 210 39.65 157.67 47.09
C ILE A 210 40.67 156.64 46.59
N ILE A 211 41.95 157.00 46.56
CA ILE A 211 43.04 156.11 46.11
C ILE A 211 43.13 154.86 47.00
N PHE A 212 42.97 155.02 48.32
CA PHE A 212 43.03 153.90 49.26
C PHE A 212 41.89 152.90 49.07
N THR A 213 40.66 153.38 48.82
CA THR A 213 39.49 152.51 48.60
C THR A 213 39.57 151.73 47.28
N PHE A 214 40.13 152.32 46.21
CA PHE A 214 40.31 151.64 44.93
C PHE A 214 41.32 150.48 45.02
N ALA A 215 42.42 150.67 45.76
CA ALA A 215 43.43 149.63 45.98
C ALA A 215 42.87 148.43 46.77
N SER A 216 42.03 148.68 47.79
CA SER A 216 41.39 147.62 48.57
C SER A 216 40.39 146.78 47.75
N GLY A 217 39.62 147.41 46.86
CA GLY A 217 38.68 146.72 45.97
C GLY A 217 39.35 145.78 44.97
N ARG A 218 40.52 146.16 44.42
CA ARG A 218 41.26 145.36 43.44
C ARG A 218 41.77 144.03 44.02
N ASN A 219 42.20 144.01 45.28
CA ASN A 219 42.75 142.80 45.90
C ASN A 219 41.67 141.74 46.22
N SER A 220 40.44 142.16 46.54
CA SER A 220 39.31 141.23 46.82
C SER A 220 38.84 140.48 45.57
N VAL A 221 38.72 141.19 44.44
CA VAL A 221 38.25 140.60 43.17
C VAL A 221 39.25 139.58 42.62
N LYS A 222 40.55 139.82 42.78
CA LYS A 222 41.61 138.90 42.34
C LYS A 222 41.53 137.53 43.03
N LYS A 223 41.28 137.49 44.34
CA LYS A 223 41.20 136.23 45.10
C LYS A 223 40.00 135.36 44.70
N LYS A 224 38.84 135.99 44.45
CA LYS A 224 37.61 135.29 44.03
C LYS A 224 37.69 134.76 42.59
N TYR A 225 38.36 135.49 41.69
CA TYR A 225 38.55 135.03 40.30
C TYR A 225 39.48 133.81 40.20
N ALA A 226 40.47 133.68 41.09
CA ALA A 226 41.33 132.50 41.14
C ALA A 226 40.55 131.21 41.48
N GLN A 227 39.53 131.29 42.36
CA GLN A 227 38.66 130.15 42.68
C GLN A 227 37.80 129.75 41.48
N PHE A 228 37.21 130.72 40.79
CA PHE A 228 36.43 130.48 39.56
C PHE A 228 37.26 129.75 38.49
N SER A 229 38.51 130.19 38.27
CA SER A 229 39.39 129.59 37.26
C SER A 229 39.79 128.14 37.60
N SER A 230 39.94 127.79 38.87
CA SER A 230 40.28 126.43 39.28
C SER A 230 39.13 125.44 39.01
N CYS A 231 37.88 125.85 39.28
CA CYS A 231 36.72 124.99 39.03
C CYS A 231 36.54 124.68 37.54
N ILE A 232 36.83 125.65 36.66
CA ILE A 232 36.76 125.45 35.21
C ILE A 232 37.77 124.41 34.70
N GLN A 233 39.01 124.46 35.19
CA GLN A 233 40.04 123.50 34.75
C GLN A 233 39.70 122.07 35.20
N SER A 234 39.24 121.89 36.44
CA SER A 234 38.84 120.56 36.95
C SER A 234 37.62 119.98 36.22
N ALA A 235 36.65 120.82 35.83
CA ALA A 235 35.49 120.40 35.05
C ALA A 235 35.86 119.85 33.66
N LYS A 236 36.85 120.47 32.98
CA LYS A 236 37.32 120.01 31.65
C LYS A 236 37.99 118.64 31.70
N LEU A 237 38.77 118.36 32.75
CA LEU A 237 39.50 117.10 32.89
C LEU A 237 38.58 115.91 33.25
N SER A 238 37.51 116.16 34.01
CA SER A 238 36.49 115.15 34.36
C SER A 238 35.65 114.69 33.15
N TYR A 239 35.44 115.56 32.17
CA TYR A 239 34.71 115.25 30.92
C TYR A 239 35.44 114.21 30.05
N GLU A 240 36.75 114.37 29.83
CA GLU A 240 37.52 113.43 28.99
C GLU A 240 37.61 112.04 29.61
N THR A 241 37.70 111.97 30.94
CA THR A 241 37.81 110.69 31.66
C THR A 241 36.49 109.91 31.62
N SER A 242 35.35 110.60 31.76
CA SER A 242 34.02 109.99 31.76
C SER A 242 33.61 109.47 30.38
N ARG A 243 34.06 110.11 29.29
CA ARG A 243 33.76 109.68 27.92
C ARG A 243 34.37 108.32 27.56
N ASN A 244 35.58 108.02 28.05
CA ASN A 244 36.27 106.77 27.74
C ASN A 244 35.71 105.56 28.50
N SER A 245 35.17 105.75 29.71
CA SER A 245 34.66 104.64 30.51
C SER A 245 33.34 104.06 29.95
N ILE A 246 32.51 104.90 29.32
CA ILE A 246 31.25 104.50 28.66
C ILE A 246 31.51 103.57 27.47
N ASP A 247 32.49 103.88 26.61
CA ASP A 247 32.77 103.05 25.41
C ASP A 247 33.40 101.69 25.75
N VAL A 248 34.17 101.60 26.85
CA VAL A 248 34.76 100.32 27.30
C VAL A 248 33.67 99.37 27.82
N LYS A 249 32.68 99.86 28.58
CA LYS A 249 31.58 99.02 29.08
C LYS A 249 30.72 98.44 27.95
N ARG A 250 30.37 99.26 26.95
CA ARG A 250 29.57 98.83 25.78
C ARG A 250 30.20 97.65 25.03
N ARG A 251 31.51 97.71 24.75
CA ARG A 251 32.21 96.66 23.98
C ARG A 251 32.33 95.32 24.74
N ALA A 252 32.39 95.36 26.07
CA ALA A 252 32.46 94.16 26.89
C ALA A 252 31.13 93.37 26.86
N GLU A 253 29.99 94.06 26.92
CA GLU A 253 28.66 93.45 26.87
C GLU A 253 28.34 92.86 25.48
N GLU A 254 28.65 93.59 24.39
CA GLU A 254 28.47 93.09 23.02
C GLU A 254 29.23 91.77 22.77
N LYS A 255 30.47 91.66 23.27
CA LYS A 255 31.30 90.47 23.09
C LYS A 255 30.75 89.22 23.78
N GLY A 256 30.11 89.40 24.95
CA GLY A 256 29.47 88.31 25.70
C GLY A 256 28.33 87.66 24.91
N ILE A 257 27.49 88.47 24.26
CA ILE A 257 26.31 88.01 23.50
C ILE A 257 26.71 87.20 22.26
N THR A 258 27.73 87.65 21.50
CA THR A 258 28.29 86.87 20.37
C THR A 258 28.81 85.50 20.79
N THR A 259 29.47 85.42 21.95
CA THR A 259 30.07 84.16 22.41
C THR A 259 29.00 83.13 22.78
N THR A 260 27.86 83.57 23.33
CA THR A 260 26.74 82.69 23.66
C THR A 260 26.09 82.08 22.41
N ARG A 261 25.93 82.86 21.33
CA ARG A 261 25.39 82.37 20.05
C ARG A 261 26.26 81.25 19.46
N ASP A 262 27.56 81.48 19.37
CA ASP A 262 28.49 80.54 18.73
C ASP A 262 28.58 79.20 19.50
N ILE A 263 28.39 79.23 20.82
CA ILE A 263 28.33 78.01 21.66
C ILE A 263 27.04 77.21 21.37
N GLU A 264 25.88 77.86 21.27
CA GLU A 264 24.61 77.17 21.03
C GLU A 264 24.52 76.61 19.59
N ILE A 265 25.05 77.32 18.58
CA ILE A 265 25.19 76.79 17.21
C ILE A 265 26.10 75.55 17.21
N LYS A 266 27.27 75.63 17.84
CA LYS A 266 28.21 74.50 17.90
C LYS A 266 27.60 73.27 18.61
N LYS A 267 26.83 73.49 19.68
CA LYS A 267 26.13 72.43 20.41
C LYS A 267 25.04 71.75 19.57
N ALA A 268 24.37 72.48 18.67
CA ALA A 268 23.45 71.91 17.70
C ALA A 268 24.19 71.06 16.65
N GLU A 269 25.29 71.57 16.11
CA GLU A 269 26.13 70.84 15.15
C GLU A 269 26.72 69.55 15.72
N ASP A 270 27.29 69.60 16.92
CA ASP A 270 27.88 68.45 17.61
C ASP A 270 26.84 67.35 17.94
N LYS A 271 25.56 67.71 18.04
CA LYS A 271 24.48 66.77 18.36
C LYS A 271 23.91 66.07 17.13
N TYR A 272 23.73 66.78 16.02
CA TYR A 272 23.00 66.27 14.86
C TYR A 272 23.90 65.83 13.70
N LYS A 273 25.08 66.43 13.46
CA LYS A 273 26.00 65.99 12.40
C LYS A 273 26.48 64.53 12.59
N PRO A 274 26.91 64.08 13.80
CA PRO A 274 27.29 62.68 14.00
C PRO A 274 26.12 61.69 13.85
N ARG A 275 24.88 62.17 13.99
CA ARG A 275 23.68 61.33 13.76
C ARG A 275 23.45 61.11 12.28
N LEU A 276 23.64 62.12 11.43
CA LEU A 276 23.58 62.00 9.97
C LEU A 276 24.63 61.01 9.45
N ASP A 277 25.88 61.12 9.90
CA ASP A 277 26.95 60.16 9.55
C ASP A 277 26.61 58.72 9.99
N ASN A 278 25.94 58.58 11.14
CA ASN A 278 25.52 57.28 11.64
C ASN A 278 24.35 56.69 10.84
N VAL A 279 23.43 57.51 10.31
CA VAL A 279 22.37 57.08 9.40
C VAL A 279 22.98 56.56 8.09
N GLU A 280 23.92 57.27 7.48
CA GLU A 280 24.61 56.83 6.26
C GLU A 280 25.39 55.52 6.49
N ARG A 281 26.08 55.40 7.63
CA ARG A 281 26.79 54.18 8.01
C ARG A 281 25.85 52.99 8.19
N LEU A 282 24.69 53.20 8.81
CA LEU A 282 23.69 52.14 9.03
C LEU A 282 23.04 51.72 7.71
N LEU A 283 22.71 52.67 6.83
CA LEU A 283 22.22 52.41 5.47
C LEU A 283 23.17 51.50 4.70
N LYS A 284 24.46 51.85 4.66
CA LYS A 284 25.49 51.04 3.98
C LYS A 284 25.57 49.62 4.58
N LYS A 285 25.55 49.52 5.91
CA LYS A 285 25.58 48.23 6.62
C LYS A 285 24.36 47.37 6.30
N ASP A 286 23.17 47.95 6.20
CA ASP A 286 21.94 47.19 5.96
C ASP A 286 21.80 46.78 4.49
N ILE A 287 22.24 47.61 3.54
CA ILE A 287 22.39 47.23 2.12
C ILE A 287 23.39 46.07 1.97
N ASP A 288 24.55 46.13 2.64
CA ASP A 288 25.56 45.08 2.54
C ASP A 288 25.08 43.76 3.17
N LYS A 289 24.35 43.81 4.29
CA LYS A 289 23.69 42.61 4.85
C LYS A 289 22.68 42.01 3.88
N GLU A 290 21.87 42.83 3.21
CA GLU A 290 20.87 42.36 2.26
C GLU A 290 21.52 41.71 1.03
N LYS A 291 22.60 42.30 0.49
CA LYS A 291 23.41 41.68 -0.58
C LYS A 291 23.96 40.30 -0.19
N VAL A 292 24.48 40.16 1.03
CA VAL A 292 25.01 38.88 1.53
C VAL A 292 23.88 37.85 1.67
N LYS A 293 22.71 38.25 2.18
CA LYS A 293 21.53 37.37 2.26
C LYS A 293 21.05 36.96 0.87
N PHE A 294 20.88 37.89 -0.07
CA PHE A 294 20.44 37.61 -1.43
C PHE A 294 21.38 36.61 -2.13
N LYS A 295 22.69 36.81 -2.03
CA LYS A 295 23.69 35.88 -2.59
C LYS A 295 23.60 34.49 -1.94
N SER A 296 23.43 34.43 -0.62
CA SER A 296 23.29 33.17 0.13
C SER A 296 22.03 32.40 -0.26
N VAL A 297 20.89 33.10 -0.34
CA VAL A 297 19.60 32.51 -0.72
C VAL A 297 19.61 32.08 -2.19
N GLY A 298 20.18 32.89 -3.08
CA GLY A 298 20.35 32.53 -4.50
C GLY A 298 21.25 31.31 -4.71
N ALA A 299 22.36 31.19 -3.97
CA ALA A 299 23.22 30.01 -4.02
C ALA A 299 22.49 28.76 -3.50
N LYS A 300 21.75 28.86 -2.38
CA LYS A 300 20.94 27.75 -1.85
C LYS A 300 19.85 27.32 -2.81
N LEU A 301 19.19 28.26 -3.47
CA LEU A 301 18.16 28.01 -4.47
C LEU A 301 18.74 27.24 -5.67
N ALA A 302 19.87 27.70 -6.21
CA ALA A 302 20.56 27.03 -7.31
C ALA A 302 20.99 25.61 -6.95
N THR A 303 21.61 25.41 -5.78
CA THR A 303 21.99 24.06 -5.32
C THR A 303 20.78 23.16 -5.11
N LYS A 304 19.64 23.72 -4.65
CA LYS A 304 18.42 22.94 -4.46
C LYS A 304 17.83 22.49 -5.79
N ILE A 305 17.77 23.37 -6.80
CA ILE A 305 17.31 23.03 -8.15
C ILE A 305 18.19 21.92 -8.78
N GLU A 306 19.51 22.02 -8.64
CA GLU A 306 20.42 20.96 -9.12
C GLU A 306 20.24 19.63 -8.38
N THR A 307 20.06 19.69 -7.06
CA THR A 307 19.77 18.50 -6.25
C THR A 307 18.44 17.87 -6.64
N ASP A 308 17.38 18.67 -6.79
CA ASP A 308 16.04 18.21 -7.17
C ASP A 308 16.06 17.55 -8.58
N LEU A 309 16.82 18.09 -9.54
CA LEU A 309 17.01 17.50 -10.87
C LEU A 309 17.77 16.16 -10.82
N ALA A 310 18.85 16.11 -10.02
CA ALA A 310 19.64 14.90 -9.84
C ALA A 310 18.82 13.81 -9.12
N GLU A 311 18.04 14.18 -8.12
CA GLU A 311 17.15 13.28 -7.38
C GLU A 311 16.02 12.76 -8.27
N ALA A 312 15.40 13.60 -9.10
CA ALA A 312 14.38 13.16 -10.07
C ALA A 312 14.96 12.15 -11.08
N SER A 313 16.18 12.39 -11.56
CA SER A 313 16.87 11.47 -12.49
C SER A 313 17.25 10.15 -11.82
N SER A 314 17.82 10.21 -10.62
CA SER A 314 18.20 9.03 -9.82
C SER A 314 16.99 8.18 -9.45
N THR A 315 15.88 8.82 -9.03
CA THR A 315 14.63 8.13 -8.68
C THR A 315 14.04 7.40 -9.89
N PHE A 316 14.13 7.99 -11.09
CA PHE A 316 13.72 7.35 -12.32
C PHE A 316 14.62 6.16 -12.67
N GLU A 317 15.93 6.31 -12.62
CA GLU A 317 16.88 5.22 -12.90
C GLU A 317 16.66 4.04 -11.94
N ALA A 318 16.51 4.32 -10.64
CA ALA A 318 16.19 3.30 -9.64
C ALA A 318 14.85 2.61 -9.95
N SER A 319 13.85 3.37 -10.40
CA SER A 319 12.55 2.81 -10.80
C SER A 319 12.67 1.90 -12.03
N ILE A 320 13.46 2.27 -13.03
CA ILE A 320 13.70 1.44 -14.23
C ILE A 320 14.47 0.17 -13.88
N VAL A 321 15.52 0.26 -13.07
CA VAL A 321 16.28 -0.91 -12.61
C VAL A 321 15.38 -1.89 -11.86
N LYS A 322 14.57 -1.39 -10.93
CA LYS A 322 13.58 -2.21 -10.22
C LYS A 322 12.57 -2.82 -11.18
N CYS A 323 12.06 -2.03 -12.14
CA CYS A 323 11.09 -2.51 -13.13
C CYS A 323 11.64 -3.66 -13.98
N ASN A 324 12.90 -3.56 -14.42
CA ASN A 324 13.57 -4.63 -15.19
C ASN A 324 13.83 -5.87 -14.33
N SER A 325 14.25 -5.69 -13.07
CA SER A 325 14.45 -6.80 -12.14
C SER A 325 13.14 -7.54 -11.85
N ASP A 326 12.05 -6.80 -11.65
CA ASP A 326 10.71 -7.36 -11.41
C ASP A 326 10.19 -8.08 -12.67
N GLU A 327 10.40 -7.52 -13.87
CA GLU A 327 10.05 -8.13 -15.16
C GLU A 327 10.77 -9.47 -15.36
N GLN A 328 12.08 -9.49 -15.11
CA GLN A 328 12.88 -10.71 -15.23
C GLN A 328 12.43 -11.78 -14.23
N ALA A 329 12.17 -11.40 -12.97
CA ALA A 329 11.68 -12.33 -11.95
C ALA A 329 10.30 -12.93 -12.31
N GLU A 330 9.37 -12.11 -12.82
CA GLU A 330 8.04 -12.57 -13.24
C GLU A 330 8.15 -13.50 -14.48
N ILE A 331 9.03 -13.19 -15.44
CA ILE A 331 9.32 -14.07 -16.60
C ILE A 331 9.92 -15.41 -16.15
N ASP A 332 10.88 -15.41 -15.23
CA ASP A 332 11.52 -16.63 -14.76
C ASP A 332 10.55 -17.50 -13.93
N GLN A 333 9.67 -16.88 -13.15
CA GLN A 333 8.59 -17.56 -12.46
C GLN A 333 7.62 -18.22 -13.47
N ILE A 334 7.20 -17.48 -14.50
CA ILE A 334 6.37 -18.00 -15.60
C ILE A 334 7.03 -19.22 -16.24
N LYS A 335 8.32 -19.15 -16.62
CA LYS A 335 9.04 -20.29 -17.22
C LYS A 335 9.16 -21.49 -16.29
N THR A 336 9.42 -21.25 -15.00
CA THR A 336 9.52 -22.31 -13.99
C THR A 336 8.20 -23.05 -13.87
N THR A 337 7.09 -22.32 -13.68
CA THR A 337 5.75 -22.91 -13.62
C THR A 337 5.39 -23.69 -14.88
N PHE A 338 5.80 -23.23 -16.07
CA PHE A 338 5.57 -24.00 -17.30
C PHE A 338 6.31 -25.33 -17.31
N THR A 339 7.60 -25.30 -16.96
CA THR A 339 8.45 -26.49 -16.96
C THR A 339 7.93 -27.51 -15.95
N GLU A 340 7.56 -27.05 -14.75
CA GLU A 340 6.94 -27.88 -13.72
C GLU A 340 5.59 -28.46 -14.19
N THR A 341 4.75 -27.65 -14.85
CA THR A 341 3.45 -28.11 -15.38
C THR A 341 3.63 -29.15 -16.48
N MET A 342 4.55 -28.93 -17.42
CA MET A 342 4.84 -29.91 -18.49
C MET A 342 5.40 -31.21 -17.91
N GLN A 343 6.35 -31.12 -16.97
CA GLN A 343 6.89 -32.29 -16.32
C GLN A 343 5.82 -33.05 -15.52
N SER A 344 4.89 -32.33 -14.88
CA SER A 344 3.76 -32.94 -14.19
C SER A 344 2.83 -33.68 -15.17
N ILE A 345 2.53 -33.08 -16.33
CA ILE A 345 1.70 -33.71 -17.36
C ILE A 345 2.39 -34.95 -17.94
N ASP A 346 3.69 -34.86 -18.27
CA ASP A 346 4.46 -36.00 -18.79
C ASP A 346 4.53 -37.14 -17.77
N ASN A 347 4.70 -36.80 -16.48
CA ASN A 347 4.68 -37.79 -15.40
C ASN A 347 3.30 -38.43 -15.24
N GLU A 348 2.23 -37.64 -15.25
CA GLU A 348 0.86 -38.14 -15.14
C GLU A 348 0.49 -39.02 -16.34
N GLU A 349 0.88 -38.64 -17.56
CA GLU A 349 0.71 -39.47 -18.75
C GLU A 349 1.48 -40.78 -18.62
N ARG A 350 2.75 -40.73 -18.23
CA ARG A 350 3.60 -41.93 -18.03
C ARG A 350 3.01 -42.86 -16.96
N ASP A 351 2.65 -42.34 -15.79
CA ASP A 351 2.11 -43.12 -14.68
C ASP A 351 0.75 -43.73 -15.05
N THR A 352 -0.10 -42.95 -15.73
CA THR A 352 -1.40 -43.45 -16.22
C THR A 352 -1.21 -44.56 -17.26
N MET A 353 -0.28 -44.37 -18.20
CA MET A 353 0.03 -45.34 -19.23
C MET A 353 0.60 -46.64 -18.64
N GLU A 354 1.50 -46.53 -17.67
CA GLU A 354 2.08 -47.66 -16.96
C GLU A 354 1.02 -48.41 -16.15
N ALA A 355 0.16 -47.71 -15.41
CA ALA A 355 -0.93 -48.32 -14.67
C ALA A 355 -1.93 -49.04 -15.59
N LEU A 356 -2.30 -48.42 -16.73
CA LEU A 356 -3.16 -49.04 -17.74
C LEU A 356 -2.52 -50.28 -18.35
N SER A 357 -1.24 -50.22 -18.72
CA SER A 357 -0.51 -51.36 -19.30
C SER A 357 -0.38 -52.50 -18.31
N ASN A 358 -0.04 -52.23 -17.05
CA ASN A 358 0.04 -53.23 -15.99
C ASN A 358 -1.32 -53.90 -15.75
N ARG A 359 -2.40 -53.12 -15.68
CA ARG A 359 -3.76 -53.66 -15.52
C ARG A 359 -4.17 -54.51 -16.72
N TRP A 360 -3.90 -54.04 -17.94
CA TRP A 360 -4.17 -54.77 -19.18
C TRP A 360 -3.46 -56.13 -19.16
N ASN A 361 -2.14 -56.14 -18.96
CA ASN A 361 -1.33 -57.36 -18.97
C ASN A 361 -1.74 -58.32 -17.83
N SER A 362 -1.97 -57.81 -16.62
CA SER A 362 -2.39 -58.64 -15.49
C SER A 362 -3.75 -59.29 -15.69
N ASN A 363 -4.72 -58.55 -16.25
CA ASN A 363 -6.06 -59.09 -16.48
C ASN A 363 -6.05 -60.14 -17.59
N PHE A 364 -5.36 -59.89 -18.70
CA PHE A 364 -5.24 -60.89 -19.77
C PHE A 364 -4.48 -62.12 -19.32
N ALA A 365 -3.36 -61.97 -18.60
CA ALA A 365 -2.64 -63.11 -18.05
C ALA A 365 -3.51 -63.93 -17.10
N SER A 366 -4.31 -63.29 -16.24
CA SER A 366 -5.25 -63.99 -15.37
C SER A 366 -6.36 -64.70 -16.14
N PHE A 367 -6.89 -64.06 -17.18
CA PHE A 367 -7.94 -64.64 -18.03
C PHE A 367 -7.43 -65.88 -18.79
N HIS A 368 -6.25 -65.79 -19.40
CA HIS A 368 -5.63 -66.92 -20.09
C HIS A 368 -5.27 -68.05 -19.12
N ALA A 369 -4.69 -67.73 -17.96
CA ALA A 369 -4.36 -68.74 -16.95
C ALA A 369 -5.59 -69.48 -16.42
N ASP A 370 -6.70 -68.76 -16.17
CA ASP A 370 -7.97 -69.37 -15.76
C ASP A 370 -8.55 -70.25 -16.87
N THR A 371 -8.58 -69.73 -18.09
CA THR A 371 -9.06 -70.45 -19.28
C THR A 371 -8.27 -71.74 -19.53
N ASP A 372 -6.94 -71.66 -19.52
CA ASP A 372 -6.06 -72.82 -19.67
C ASP A 372 -6.28 -73.83 -18.54
N SER A 373 -6.43 -73.37 -17.30
CA SER A 373 -6.74 -74.26 -16.17
C SER A 373 -8.06 -75.00 -16.36
N GLN A 374 -9.11 -74.32 -16.84
CA GLN A 374 -10.40 -74.93 -17.11
C GLN A 374 -10.33 -75.95 -18.27
N ILE A 375 -9.63 -75.60 -19.36
CA ILE A 375 -9.41 -76.50 -20.50
C ILE A 375 -8.64 -77.74 -20.06
N GLN A 376 -7.55 -77.60 -19.30
CA GLN A 376 -6.75 -78.73 -18.82
C GLN A 376 -7.54 -79.61 -17.84
N SER A 377 -8.33 -79.01 -16.96
CA SER A 377 -9.23 -79.74 -16.06
C SER A 377 -10.25 -80.56 -16.85
N ALA A 378 -10.89 -79.95 -17.85
CA ALA A 378 -11.85 -80.62 -18.72
C ALA A 378 -11.21 -81.79 -19.48
N ILE A 379 -10.04 -81.62 -20.09
CA ILE A 379 -9.33 -82.68 -20.81
C ILE A 379 -8.90 -83.82 -19.88
N SER A 380 -8.43 -83.50 -18.66
CA SER A 380 -8.00 -84.51 -17.69
C SER A 380 -9.17 -85.35 -17.17
N ASN A 381 -10.31 -84.72 -16.95
CA ASN A 381 -11.51 -85.39 -16.43
C ASN A 381 -12.32 -86.09 -17.53
N HIS A 382 -12.26 -85.54 -18.75
CA HIS A 382 -13.00 -86.02 -19.92
C HIS A 382 -12.04 -86.14 -21.10
N PRO A 383 -11.32 -87.26 -21.21
CA PRO A 383 -10.46 -87.52 -22.35
C PRO A 383 -11.22 -87.36 -23.67
N THR A 384 -10.53 -86.90 -24.71
CA THR A 384 -11.09 -86.85 -26.06
C THR A 384 -11.46 -88.26 -26.54
N TRP A 385 -12.43 -88.37 -27.45
CA TRP A 385 -12.81 -89.66 -28.01
C TRP A 385 -11.68 -90.38 -28.76
N ASP A 386 -10.73 -89.63 -29.33
CA ASP A 386 -9.54 -90.18 -30.02
C ASP A 386 -8.46 -90.71 -29.05
N SER A 387 -8.65 -90.59 -27.74
CA SER A 387 -7.73 -91.13 -26.73
C SER A 387 -7.87 -92.65 -26.57
N SER A 388 -6.94 -93.28 -25.84
CA SER A 388 -7.07 -94.70 -25.51
C SER A 388 -8.07 -94.91 -24.36
N TRP A 389 -9.18 -95.59 -24.66
CA TRP A 389 -10.25 -95.91 -23.70
C TRP A 389 -10.14 -97.33 -23.11
N ASP A 390 -9.19 -98.15 -23.57
CA ASP A 390 -9.03 -99.56 -23.14
C ASP A 390 -8.69 -99.70 -21.64
N ALA A 391 -8.05 -98.68 -21.06
CA ALA A 391 -7.64 -98.65 -19.65
C ALA A 391 -8.47 -97.65 -18.82
N TRP A 392 -9.55 -97.11 -19.38
CA TRP A 392 -10.42 -96.18 -18.67
C TRP A 392 -11.25 -96.92 -17.61
N GLU A 393 -11.39 -96.32 -16.44
CA GLU A 393 -12.25 -96.79 -15.36
C GLU A 393 -13.31 -95.74 -15.03
N PRO A 394 -14.55 -96.13 -14.70
CA PRO A 394 -15.58 -95.19 -14.29
C PRO A 394 -15.17 -94.38 -13.06
N PRO A 395 -15.52 -93.09 -12.99
CA PRO A 395 -15.13 -92.25 -11.87
C PRO A 395 -15.83 -92.70 -10.58
N ALA A 396 -15.13 -92.57 -9.45
CA ALA A 396 -15.69 -92.90 -8.12
C ALA A 396 -16.68 -91.85 -7.61
N GLN A 397 -16.58 -90.61 -8.11
CA GLN A 397 -17.47 -89.49 -7.79
C GLN A 397 -17.94 -88.82 -9.08
N SER A 398 -19.12 -88.20 -9.05
CA SER A 398 -19.63 -87.47 -10.21
C SER A 398 -18.74 -86.28 -10.53
N ILE A 399 -18.31 -86.19 -11.78
CA ILE A 399 -17.61 -85.03 -12.31
C ILE A 399 -18.67 -84.02 -12.76
N MET A 400 -18.57 -82.79 -12.26
CA MET A 400 -19.66 -81.80 -12.36
C MET A 400 -19.76 -81.16 -13.74
N ASP A 401 -18.63 -80.93 -14.42
CA ASP A 401 -18.58 -80.16 -15.66
C ASP A 401 -18.47 -81.08 -16.89
N VAL A 402 -19.62 -81.54 -17.39
CA VAL A 402 -19.65 -82.51 -18.48
C VAL A 402 -19.57 -81.79 -19.84
N PRO A 403 -18.50 -81.94 -20.64
CA PRO A 403 -18.38 -81.27 -21.92
C PRO A 403 -19.37 -81.85 -22.92
N VAL A 404 -20.03 -80.97 -23.67
CA VAL A 404 -20.97 -81.33 -24.75
C VAL A 404 -20.64 -80.62 -26.07
N GLY A 405 -19.75 -79.63 -26.05
CA GLY A 405 -19.26 -78.94 -27.24
C GLY A 405 -18.11 -78.00 -26.91
N ALA A 406 -17.76 -77.14 -27.84
CA ALA A 406 -16.77 -76.08 -27.64
C ALA A 406 -17.09 -74.83 -28.48
N PHE A 407 -16.81 -73.66 -27.93
CA PHE A 407 -16.80 -72.39 -28.64
C PHE A 407 -15.41 -72.06 -29.14
N GLU A 408 -15.30 -71.57 -30.36
CA GLU A 408 -14.09 -70.89 -30.84
C GLU A 408 -14.26 -69.39 -30.64
N VAL A 409 -13.59 -68.87 -29.62
CA VAL A 409 -13.63 -67.44 -29.26
C VAL A 409 -12.45 -66.72 -29.88
N ASP A 410 -12.70 -65.85 -30.84
CA ASP A 410 -11.69 -64.89 -31.33
C ASP A 410 -11.82 -63.56 -30.59
N LEU A 411 -10.90 -63.32 -29.65
CA LEU A 411 -10.83 -62.10 -28.85
C LEU A 411 -10.72 -60.84 -29.72
N ALA A 412 -10.12 -60.93 -30.91
CA ALA A 412 -10.03 -59.80 -31.83
C ALA A 412 -11.39 -59.44 -32.44
N ASN A 413 -12.24 -60.44 -32.71
CA ASN A 413 -13.58 -60.18 -33.24
C ASN A 413 -14.53 -59.65 -32.16
N ILE A 414 -14.42 -60.15 -30.92
CA ILE A 414 -15.28 -59.71 -29.81
C ILE A 414 -14.92 -58.29 -29.34
N ALA A 415 -13.63 -57.99 -29.19
CA ALA A 415 -13.17 -56.69 -28.69
C ALA A 415 -13.09 -55.60 -29.78
N GLY A 416 -13.24 -55.97 -31.05
CA GLY A 416 -13.03 -55.08 -32.18
C GLY A 416 -11.56 -54.73 -32.41
N ASN A 417 -11.25 -53.45 -32.69
CA ASN A 417 -9.88 -53.03 -32.96
C ASN A 417 -9.01 -53.09 -31.70
N LEU A 418 -8.21 -54.16 -31.59
CA LEU A 418 -7.24 -54.31 -30.51
C LEU A 418 -6.14 -53.22 -30.57
N PRO A 419 -5.64 -52.74 -29.43
CA PRO A 419 -4.57 -51.76 -29.39
C PRO A 419 -3.30 -52.26 -30.11
N CYS A 420 -2.79 -51.47 -31.06
CA CYS A 420 -1.61 -51.84 -31.85
C CYS A 420 -0.26 -51.50 -31.16
N SER A 421 -0.29 -50.67 -30.11
CA SER A 421 0.90 -50.24 -29.39
C SER A 421 1.52 -51.38 -28.58
N LYS A 422 2.85 -51.49 -28.58
CA LYS A 422 3.62 -52.55 -27.91
C LYS A 422 3.21 -52.80 -26.45
N SER A 423 2.83 -51.75 -25.71
CA SER A 423 2.45 -51.85 -24.28
C SER A 423 1.09 -52.51 -24.02
N PHE A 424 0.29 -52.73 -25.06
CA PHE A 424 -1.06 -53.30 -25.00
C PHE A 424 -1.28 -54.42 -26.03
N GLN A 425 -0.20 -54.93 -26.64
CA GLN A 425 -0.30 -56.08 -27.54
C GLN A 425 -0.62 -57.34 -26.73
N LEU A 426 -1.59 -58.13 -27.22
CA LEU A 426 -1.83 -59.47 -26.69
C LEU A 426 -0.61 -60.34 -27.03
N GLN A 427 -0.01 -60.96 -26.01
CA GLN A 427 1.19 -61.78 -26.17
C GLN A 427 0.87 -63.23 -26.56
N GLU A 428 -0.37 -63.68 -26.28
CA GLU A 428 -0.83 -65.05 -26.47
C GLU A 428 -1.80 -65.15 -27.66
N ALA A 429 -2.29 -66.36 -27.93
CA ALA A 429 -3.23 -66.62 -29.02
C ALA A 429 -4.52 -65.80 -28.83
N THR A 430 -4.97 -65.14 -29.91
CA THR A 430 -6.23 -64.39 -29.93
C THR A 430 -7.45 -65.28 -30.07
N VAL A 431 -7.26 -66.50 -30.59
CA VAL A 431 -8.31 -67.51 -30.76
C VAL A 431 -8.16 -68.57 -29.67
N ILE A 432 -9.22 -68.78 -28.91
CA ILE A 432 -9.26 -69.69 -27.76
C ILE A 432 -10.46 -70.62 -27.90
N SER A 433 -10.26 -71.92 -27.63
CA SER A 433 -11.34 -72.91 -27.64
C SER A 433 -11.85 -73.14 -26.22
N LEU A 434 -13.07 -72.71 -25.91
CA LEU A 434 -13.70 -72.87 -24.60
C LEU A 434 -14.70 -74.03 -24.61
N PRO A 435 -14.66 -74.97 -23.64
CA PRO A 435 -15.63 -76.06 -23.59
C PRO A 435 -17.03 -75.54 -23.22
N LEU A 436 -18.05 -76.01 -23.94
CA LEU A 436 -19.45 -75.88 -23.54
C LEU A 436 -19.79 -77.06 -22.63
N ASN A 437 -20.01 -76.78 -21.35
CA ASN A 437 -20.30 -77.80 -20.34
C ASN A 437 -21.79 -77.82 -19.95
N ALA A 438 -22.33 -79.03 -19.79
CA ALA A 438 -23.57 -79.29 -19.08
C ALA A 438 -23.21 -79.55 -17.60
N THR A 439 -23.42 -78.54 -16.74
CA THR A 439 -22.90 -78.57 -15.36
C THR A 439 -23.91 -79.11 -14.36
N LEU A 440 -23.54 -80.17 -13.65
CA LEU A 440 -24.29 -80.71 -12.52
C LEU A 440 -24.22 -79.78 -11.30
N PRO A 441 -25.31 -79.66 -10.52
CA PRO A 441 -26.59 -80.32 -10.77
C PRO A 441 -27.62 -79.45 -11.51
N ASN A 442 -27.41 -78.13 -11.55
CA ASN A 442 -28.48 -77.21 -11.93
C ASN A 442 -28.56 -76.92 -13.44
N HIS A 443 -27.47 -77.14 -14.18
CA HIS A 443 -27.35 -76.73 -15.59
C HIS A 443 -27.05 -77.91 -16.53
N THR A 444 -27.45 -79.12 -16.16
CA THR A 444 -27.19 -80.35 -16.92
C THR A 444 -28.18 -80.63 -18.04
N SER A 445 -29.34 -79.96 -18.05
CA SER A 445 -30.37 -80.23 -19.07
C SER A 445 -30.02 -79.58 -20.40
N VAL A 446 -30.19 -80.32 -21.49
CA VAL A 446 -29.77 -79.93 -22.84
C VAL A 446 -30.95 -80.01 -23.81
N LEU A 447 -31.09 -78.98 -24.64
CA LEU A 447 -32.05 -78.93 -25.74
C LEU A 447 -31.29 -78.60 -27.02
N VAL A 448 -31.38 -79.48 -28.02
CA VAL A 448 -30.93 -79.19 -29.39
C VAL A 448 -32.16 -79.09 -30.31
N SER A 449 -32.30 -77.97 -30.98
CA SER A 449 -33.42 -77.68 -31.87
C SER A 449 -32.92 -77.62 -33.31
N SER A 450 -33.40 -78.51 -34.17
CA SER A 450 -32.97 -78.54 -35.58
C SER A 450 -34.10 -78.95 -36.51
N THR A 451 -33.94 -78.62 -37.79
CA THR A 451 -34.81 -79.11 -38.85
C THR A 451 -34.43 -80.56 -39.20
N GLY A 452 -35.34 -81.28 -39.86
CA GLY A 452 -35.07 -82.64 -40.33
C GLY A 452 -33.80 -82.82 -41.18
N LYS A 453 -33.21 -81.74 -41.74
CA LYS A 453 -31.93 -81.80 -42.47
C LYS A 453 -30.73 -82.10 -41.57
N ARG A 454 -30.74 -81.61 -40.33
CA ARG A 454 -29.66 -81.80 -39.34
C ARG A 454 -30.01 -82.79 -38.24
N ARG A 455 -31.10 -83.56 -38.43
CA ARG A 455 -31.52 -84.62 -37.50
C ARG A 455 -30.36 -85.56 -37.16
N SER A 456 -29.58 -86.01 -38.14
CA SER A 456 -28.45 -86.93 -37.90
C SER A 456 -27.43 -86.33 -36.92
N ASP A 457 -27.10 -85.06 -37.09
CA ASP A 457 -26.12 -84.35 -36.25
C ASP A 457 -26.67 -84.15 -34.84
N SER A 458 -27.95 -83.80 -34.71
CA SER A 458 -28.61 -83.67 -33.41
C SER A 458 -28.69 -85.01 -32.67
N ILE A 459 -29.01 -86.11 -33.36
CA ILE A 459 -29.01 -87.45 -32.75
C ILE A 459 -27.59 -87.87 -32.34
N ALA A 460 -26.59 -87.62 -33.18
CA ALA A 460 -25.18 -87.88 -32.86
C ALA A 460 -24.75 -87.10 -31.59
N PHE A 461 -25.12 -85.83 -31.50
CA PHE A 461 -24.88 -85.01 -30.30
C PHE A 461 -25.59 -85.55 -29.04
N LEU A 462 -26.84 -86.01 -29.16
CA LEU A 462 -27.56 -86.69 -28.09
C LEU A 462 -26.79 -87.94 -27.61
N GLN A 463 -26.31 -88.77 -28.54
CA GLN A 463 -25.51 -89.95 -28.22
C GLN A 463 -24.20 -89.58 -27.51
N SER A 464 -23.47 -88.57 -28.01
CA SER A 464 -22.24 -88.08 -27.38
C SER A 464 -22.51 -87.58 -25.97
N THR A 465 -23.58 -86.80 -25.78
CA THR A 465 -23.98 -86.28 -24.47
C THR A 465 -24.28 -87.42 -23.49
N VAL A 466 -25.02 -88.45 -23.92
CA VAL A 466 -25.31 -89.62 -23.07
C VAL A 466 -24.03 -90.37 -22.67
N LEU A 467 -23.10 -90.59 -23.62
CA LEU A 467 -21.81 -91.22 -23.35
C LEU A 467 -20.94 -90.36 -22.42
N ARG A 468 -20.96 -89.03 -22.56
CA ARG A 468 -20.31 -88.11 -21.62
C ARG A 468 -20.92 -88.22 -20.23
N MET A 469 -22.23 -88.29 -20.07
CA MET A 469 -22.86 -88.49 -18.77
C MET A 469 -22.47 -89.85 -18.14
N LEU A 470 -22.43 -90.92 -18.94
CA LEU A 470 -22.00 -92.26 -18.50
C LEU A 470 -20.54 -92.31 -18.04
N THR A 471 -19.68 -91.53 -18.70
CA THR A 471 -18.25 -91.48 -18.36
C THR A 471 -17.92 -90.47 -17.25
N SER A 472 -18.88 -89.59 -16.91
CA SER A 472 -18.71 -88.53 -15.90
C SER A 472 -19.37 -88.86 -14.57
N ILE A 473 -20.36 -89.75 -14.54
CA ILE A 473 -21.13 -90.11 -13.35
C ILE A 473 -20.87 -91.58 -13.02
N PRO A 474 -20.64 -91.93 -11.73
CA PRO A 474 -20.50 -93.32 -11.33
C PRO A 474 -21.70 -94.15 -11.80
N PRO A 475 -21.52 -95.36 -12.36
CA PRO A 475 -22.61 -96.15 -12.93
C PRO A 475 -23.81 -96.31 -11.98
N GLY A 476 -23.59 -96.72 -10.73
CA GLY A 476 -24.68 -96.84 -9.73
C GLY A 476 -25.42 -95.54 -9.38
N LYS A 477 -24.96 -94.37 -9.84
CA LYS A 477 -25.55 -93.05 -9.60
C LYS A 477 -26.18 -92.42 -10.85
N VAL A 478 -26.33 -93.16 -11.95
CA VAL A 478 -26.97 -92.66 -13.18
C VAL A 478 -28.04 -93.62 -13.71
N LYS A 479 -29.17 -93.10 -14.17
CA LYS A 479 -30.24 -93.87 -14.81
C LYS A 479 -30.77 -93.14 -16.04
N PHE A 480 -30.97 -93.87 -17.14
CA PHE A 480 -31.46 -93.33 -18.40
C PHE A 480 -32.86 -93.82 -18.73
N THR A 481 -33.68 -92.91 -19.26
CA THR A 481 -34.96 -93.21 -19.90
C THR A 481 -34.90 -92.69 -21.33
N LEU A 482 -34.81 -93.60 -22.30
CA LEU A 482 -34.65 -93.24 -23.72
C LEU A 482 -36.00 -93.30 -24.43
N ILE A 483 -36.34 -92.23 -25.15
CA ILE A 483 -37.56 -92.10 -25.94
C ILE A 483 -37.17 -91.84 -27.39
N ASP A 484 -37.50 -92.78 -28.29
CA ASP A 484 -37.14 -92.74 -29.72
C ASP A 484 -38.35 -93.08 -30.61
N PRO A 485 -39.34 -92.18 -30.72
CA PRO A 485 -40.60 -92.44 -31.41
C PRO A 485 -40.45 -92.64 -32.92
N VAL A 486 -39.35 -92.17 -33.52
CA VAL A 486 -39.09 -92.22 -34.97
C VAL A 486 -38.00 -93.24 -35.32
N GLY A 487 -36.86 -93.23 -34.61
CA GLY A 487 -35.72 -94.11 -34.88
C GLY A 487 -35.91 -95.55 -34.40
N LEU A 488 -36.98 -95.84 -33.65
CA LEU A 488 -37.33 -97.16 -33.14
C LEU A 488 -36.22 -97.85 -32.31
N GLY A 489 -35.36 -97.05 -31.67
CA GLY A 489 -34.20 -97.48 -30.89
C GLY A 489 -32.87 -97.30 -31.62
N GLN A 490 -32.87 -97.14 -32.95
CA GLN A 490 -31.64 -96.94 -33.72
C GLN A 490 -30.90 -95.66 -33.32
N SER A 491 -31.64 -94.62 -32.90
CA SER A 491 -31.06 -93.35 -32.47
C SER A 491 -30.13 -93.49 -31.24
N PHE A 492 -30.20 -94.60 -30.51
CA PHE A 492 -29.40 -94.85 -29.31
C PHE A 492 -28.69 -96.21 -29.33
N ALA A 493 -28.49 -96.80 -30.52
CA ALA A 493 -27.95 -98.15 -30.66
C ALA A 493 -26.62 -98.36 -29.90
N SER A 494 -25.75 -97.34 -29.88
CA SER A 494 -24.46 -97.37 -29.19
C SER A 494 -24.55 -97.56 -27.67
N VAL A 495 -25.68 -97.23 -27.04
CA VAL A 495 -25.89 -97.34 -25.58
C VAL A 495 -26.94 -98.37 -25.20
N LEU A 496 -27.68 -98.94 -26.16
CA LEU A 496 -28.74 -99.91 -25.88
C LEU A 496 -28.23 -101.18 -25.21
N HIS A 497 -27.00 -101.60 -25.46
CA HIS A 497 -26.38 -102.77 -24.80
C HIS A 497 -26.29 -102.65 -23.27
N LEU A 498 -26.48 -101.44 -22.70
CA LEU A 498 -26.64 -101.27 -21.26
C LEU A 498 -27.87 -102.00 -20.69
N SER A 499 -28.90 -102.27 -21.51
CA SER A 499 -30.08 -103.01 -21.07
C SER A 499 -29.81 -104.46 -20.70
N ASP A 500 -28.71 -105.03 -21.24
CA ASP A 500 -28.34 -106.42 -20.99
C ASP A 500 -27.90 -106.63 -19.52
N TYR A 501 -27.59 -105.55 -18.80
CA TYR A 501 -27.20 -105.53 -17.40
C TYR A 501 -28.41 -105.21 -16.50
N GLU A 502 -29.44 -106.06 -16.50
CA GLU A 502 -30.73 -105.81 -15.83
C GLU A 502 -30.61 -105.52 -14.31
N GLU A 503 -29.63 -106.11 -13.61
CA GLU A 503 -29.41 -105.91 -12.17
C GLU A 503 -29.03 -104.45 -11.83
N SER A 504 -28.34 -103.78 -12.74
CA SER A 504 -27.87 -102.40 -12.58
C SER A 504 -28.97 -101.34 -12.75
N GLN A 505 -30.08 -101.68 -13.42
CA GLN A 505 -31.18 -100.78 -13.74
C GLN A 505 -30.75 -99.43 -14.37
N LEU A 506 -29.60 -99.40 -15.06
CA LEU A 506 -29.09 -98.19 -15.73
C LEU A 506 -29.98 -97.77 -16.90
N LEU A 507 -30.43 -98.75 -17.68
CA LEU A 507 -31.28 -98.60 -18.85
C LEU A 507 -32.17 -99.83 -18.96
N ASP A 508 -33.46 -99.63 -19.26
CA ASP A 508 -34.40 -100.73 -19.56
C ASP A 508 -34.42 -101.00 -21.07
N ARG A 509 -34.95 -100.05 -21.84
CA ARG A 509 -34.99 -100.07 -23.31
C ARG A 509 -35.34 -98.69 -23.86
N ALA A 510 -35.23 -98.51 -25.18
CA ALA A 510 -35.80 -97.35 -25.86
C ALA A 510 -37.31 -97.49 -26.06
N TRP A 511 -38.06 -96.45 -25.65
CA TRP A 511 -39.53 -96.42 -25.74
C TRP A 511 -39.99 -95.64 -26.96
N THR A 512 -40.89 -96.23 -27.75
CA THR A 512 -41.26 -95.72 -29.07
C THR A 512 -42.76 -95.41 -29.18
N GLU A 513 -43.60 -96.21 -28.51
CA GLU A 513 -45.05 -96.10 -28.58
C GLU A 513 -45.64 -95.04 -27.62
N PRO A 514 -46.66 -94.27 -28.03
CA PRO A 514 -47.25 -93.19 -27.22
C PRO A 514 -47.67 -93.60 -25.79
N ARG A 515 -48.28 -94.78 -25.63
CA ARG A 515 -48.75 -95.26 -24.31
C ARG A 515 -47.59 -95.55 -23.36
N HIS A 516 -46.49 -96.07 -23.89
CA HIS A 516 -45.30 -96.36 -23.10
C HIS A 516 -44.55 -95.08 -22.76
N ILE A 517 -44.44 -94.14 -23.70
CA ILE A 517 -43.89 -92.79 -23.47
C ILE A 517 -44.61 -92.13 -22.30
N GLU A 518 -45.94 -92.08 -22.34
CA GLU A 518 -46.75 -91.50 -21.26
C GLU A 518 -46.52 -92.21 -19.92
N THR A 519 -46.39 -93.55 -19.93
CA THR A 519 -46.10 -94.36 -18.73
C THR A 519 -44.74 -94.02 -18.11
N GLN A 520 -43.69 -93.86 -18.93
CA GLN A 520 -42.36 -93.51 -18.40
C GLN A 520 -42.32 -92.10 -17.85
N LEU A 521 -42.96 -91.14 -18.53
CA LEU A 521 -43.08 -89.78 -17.99
C LEU A 521 -43.89 -89.75 -16.69
N ALA A 522 -44.92 -90.59 -16.57
CA ALA A 522 -45.67 -90.75 -15.33
C ALA A 522 -44.78 -91.27 -14.18
N ARG A 523 -43.97 -92.30 -14.44
CA ARG A 523 -43.00 -92.84 -13.46
C ARG A 523 -41.99 -91.80 -13.01
N LEU A 524 -41.45 -91.00 -13.93
CA LEU A 524 -40.54 -89.91 -13.59
C LEU A 524 -41.21 -88.85 -12.72
N THR A 525 -42.45 -88.45 -13.04
CA THR A 525 -43.20 -87.49 -12.21
C THR A 525 -43.53 -88.05 -10.81
N GLU A 526 -43.89 -89.33 -10.69
CA GLU A 526 -44.11 -90.00 -9.39
C GLU A 526 -42.82 -90.08 -8.56
N HIS A 527 -41.69 -90.33 -9.22
CA HIS A 527 -40.39 -90.27 -8.57
C HIS A 527 -40.08 -88.86 -8.06
N MET A 528 -40.30 -87.82 -8.87
CA MET A 528 -40.12 -86.42 -8.42
C MET A 528 -41.00 -86.11 -7.19
N GLU A 529 -42.26 -86.55 -7.19
CA GLU A 529 -43.15 -86.42 -6.03
C GLU A 529 -42.57 -87.13 -4.80
N THR A 530 -42.06 -88.35 -4.98
CA THR A 530 -41.41 -89.10 -3.90
C THR A 530 -40.19 -88.35 -3.36
N VAL A 531 -39.35 -87.81 -4.24
CA VAL A 531 -38.16 -87.04 -3.84
C VAL A 531 -38.55 -85.81 -3.02
N ILE A 532 -39.52 -85.03 -3.51
CA ILE A 532 -40.01 -83.83 -2.82
C ILE A 532 -40.61 -84.18 -1.45
N GLN A 533 -41.44 -85.22 -1.38
CA GLN A 533 -42.18 -85.59 -0.17
C GLN A 533 -41.35 -86.40 0.83
N LYS A 534 -40.35 -87.17 0.39
CA LYS A 534 -39.56 -88.06 1.25
C LYS A 534 -38.19 -87.47 1.58
N TYR A 535 -37.46 -86.98 0.60
CA TYR A 535 -36.07 -86.55 0.77
C TYR A 535 -35.97 -85.05 1.07
N LEU A 536 -36.70 -84.19 0.33
CA LEU A 536 -36.53 -82.75 0.47
C LEU A 536 -37.20 -82.18 1.72
N ARG A 537 -38.45 -82.56 2.04
CA ARG A 537 -39.20 -82.29 3.32
C ARG A 537 -38.98 -80.91 4.00
N ASN A 538 -38.66 -79.87 3.24
CA ASN A 538 -38.15 -78.57 3.73
C ASN A 538 -36.82 -78.64 4.53
N GLU A 539 -36.15 -79.78 4.54
CA GLU A 539 -34.81 -80.00 5.11
C GLU A 539 -33.70 -79.71 4.09
N PHE A 540 -33.94 -80.05 2.81
CA PHE A 540 -32.99 -79.83 1.72
C PHE A 540 -33.62 -79.04 0.57
N GLU A 541 -32.84 -78.15 -0.03
CA GLU A 541 -33.28 -77.35 -1.18
C GLU A 541 -33.39 -78.20 -2.46
N SER A 542 -32.41 -79.06 -2.73
CA SER A 542 -32.39 -79.99 -3.87
C SER A 542 -31.93 -81.40 -3.47
N ILE A 543 -32.08 -82.37 -4.38
CA ILE A 543 -31.58 -83.73 -4.15
C ILE A 543 -30.06 -83.75 -4.00
N ASP A 544 -29.35 -82.79 -4.56
CA ASP A 544 -27.89 -82.69 -4.49
C ASP A 544 -27.43 -82.37 -3.08
N ALA A 545 -28.11 -81.43 -2.42
CA ALA A 545 -27.87 -81.12 -1.00
C ALA A 545 -28.14 -82.34 -0.11
N TYR A 546 -29.13 -83.17 -0.46
CA TYR A 546 -29.35 -84.45 0.20
C TYR A 546 -28.24 -85.46 -0.11
N ASN A 547 -27.83 -85.59 -1.37
CA ASN A 547 -26.83 -86.55 -1.84
C ASN A 547 -25.43 -86.28 -1.26
N GLU A 548 -25.08 -85.01 -1.04
CA GLU A 548 -23.83 -84.62 -0.34
C GLU A 548 -23.79 -85.19 1.08
N GLN A 549 -24.93 -85.21 1.79
CA GLN A 549 -25.03 -85.79 3.13
C GLN A 549 -25.25 -87.30 3.13
N ALA A 550 -25.94 -87.85 2.14
CA ALA A 550 -26.28 -89.27 2.05
C ALA A 550 -25.10 -90.16 1.63
N GLY A 551 -24.08 -89.59 0.96
CA GLY A 551 -22.84 -90.28 0.62
C GLY A 551 -23.05 -91.49 -0.30
N GLU A 552 -22.94 -92.70 0.27
CA GLU A 552 -23.11 -93.98 -0.43
C GLU A 552 -24.58 -94.35 -0.69
N ILE A 553 -25.53 -93.71 0.02
CA ILE A 553 -26.98 -93.91 -0.16
C ILE A 553 -27.58 -92.77 -1.00
N ALA A 554 -26.75 -92.09 -1.80
CA ALA A 554 -27.19 -91.02 -2.68
C ALA A 554 -28.24 -91.52 -3.71
N GLU A 555 -29.28 -90.73 -3.94
CA GLU A 555 -30.26 -91.01 -4.98
C GLU A 555 -29.64 -90.78 -6.38
N PRO A 556 -29.74 -91.74 -7.31
CA PRO A 556 -29.19 -91.62 -8.66
C PRO A 556 -29.79 -90.47 -9.46
N TYR A 557 -28.98 -89.81 -10.28
CA TYR A 557 -29.45 -88.87 -11.30
C TYR A 557 -30.20 -89.61 -12.40
N ARG A 558 -31.31 -89.03 -12.85
CA ARG A 558 -32.17 -89.59 -13.90
C ARG A 558 -32.15 -88.70 -15.12
N PHE A 559 -31.75 -89.24 -16.26
CA PHE A 559 -31.70 -88.54 -17.52
C PHE A 559 -32.82 -89.03 -18.44
N LEU A 560 -33.75 -88.14 -18.76
CA LEU A 560 -34.78 -88.35 -19.77
C LEU A 560 -34.24 -87.88 -21.12
N VAL A 561 -33.96 -88.82 -22.01
CA VAL A 561 -33.41 -88.54 -23.34
C VAL A 561 -34.53 -88.70 -24.37
N ILE A 562 -34.85 -87.65 -25.11
CA ILE A 562 -35.93 -87.63 -26.09
C ILE A 562 -35.37 -87.31 -27.47
N ALA A 563 -35.48 -88.25 -28.39
CA ALA A 563 -35.28 -88.00 -29.81
C ALA A 563 -36.58 -87.52 -30.46
N ASP A 564 -36.46 -86.56 -31.38
CA ASP A 564 -37.53 -86.17 -32.32
C ASP A 564 -38.84 -85.69 -31.65
N LEU A 565 -38.75 -84.90 -30.58
CA LEU A 565 -39.92 -84.20 -30.03
C LEU A 565 -40.52 -83.32 -31.14
N PRO A 566 -41.83 -83.40 -31.44
CA PRO A 566 -42.92 -83.91 -30.59
C PRO A 566 -43.57 -85.23 -31.01
N ASN A 567 -42.92 -86.05 -31.83
CA ASN A 567 -43.51 -87.26 -32.38
C ASN A 567 -44.01 -88.23 -31.28
N ASN A 568 -45.22 -88.77 -31.43
CA ASN A 568 -45.87 -89.69 -30.49
C ASN A 568 -46.15 -89.15 -29.07
N PHE A 569 -46.03 -87.84 -28.81
CA PHE A 569 -46.42 -87.25 -27.52
C PHE A 569 -47.92 -86.93 -27.47
N SER A 570 -48.63 -87.52 -26.48
CA SER A 570 -49.99 -87.14 -26.12
C SER A 570 -50.02 -85.80 -25.37
N GLU A 571 -51.19 -85.17 -25.25
CA GLU A 571 -51.36 -83.95 -24.43
C GLU A 571 -50.96 -84.21 -22.96
N THR A 572 -51.29 -85.39 -22.44
CA THR A 572 -50.91 -85.80 -21.08
C THR A 572 -49.39 -85.96 -20.95
N ALA A 573 -48.74 -86.60 -21.93
CA ALA A 573 -47.28 -86.74 -21.97
C ALA A 573 -46.59 -85.36 -22.02
N ALA A 574 -47.09 -84.45 -22.84
CA ALA A 574 -46.59 -83.08 -22.94
C ALA A 574 -46.68 -82.33 -21.60
N LYS A 575 -47.83 -82.38 -20.90
CA LYS A 575 -47.98 -81.76 -19.57
C LYS A 575 -47.02 -82.34 -18.53
N ARG A 576 -46.77 -83.66 -18.56
CA ARG A 576 -45.79 -84.29 -17.66
C ARG A 576 -44.37 -83.86 -17.98
N LEU A 577 -44.01 -83.78 -19.27
CA LEU A 577 -42.73 -83.24 -19.70
C LEU A 577 -42.54 -81.80 -19.21
N THR A 578 -43.57 -80.95 -19.31
CA THR A 578 -43.56 -79.59 -18.76
C THR A 578 -43.23 -79.56 -17.25
N SER A 579 -43.82 -80.45 -16.45
CA SER A 579 -43.49 -80.58 -15.03
C SER A 579 -42.04 -81.02 -14.79
N ILE A 580 -41.54 -81.98 -15.59
CA ILE A 580 -40.14 -82.46 -15.52
C ILE A 580 -39.16 -81.34 -15.87
N ILE A 581 -39.40 -80.59 -16.94
CA ILE A 581 -38.53 -79.45 -17.32
C ILE A 581 -38.54 -78.37 -16.24
N THR A 582 -39.70 -78.09 -15.63
CA THR A 582 -39.86 -76.98 -14.69
C THR A 582 -39.29 -77.28 -13.30
N SER A 583 -39.36 -78.55 -12.84
CA SER A 583 -39.02 -78.90 -11.45
C SER A 583 -38.15 -80.15 -11.31
N GLY A 584 -37.79 -80.80 -12.42
CA GLY A 584 -37.01 -82.03 -12.43
C GLY A 584 -35.60 -81.86 -11.90
N ALA A 585 -34.89 -80.78 -12.26
CA ALA A 585 -33.49 -80.57 -11.87
C ALA A 585 -33.31 -80.58 -10.35
N ARG A 586 -34.23 -79.96 -9.60
CA ARG A 586 -34.25 -79.97 -8.13
C ARG A 586 -34.38 -81.38 -7.54
N CYS A 587 -34.98 -82.30 -8.29
CA CYS A 587 -35.16 -83.71 -7.94
C CYS A 587 -34.11 -84.64 -8.56
N GLY A 588 -33.08 -84.10 -9.24
CA GLY A 588 -32.07 -84.91 -9.94
C GLY A 588 -32.55 -85.54 -11.24
N VAL A 589 -33.67 -85.03 -11.79
CA VAL A 589 -34.23 -85.45 -13.07
C VAL A 589 -33.88 -84.40 -14.13
N HIS A 590 -33.02 -84.76 -15.08
CA HIS A 590 -32.56 -83.87 -16.15
C HIS A 590 -33.06 -84.35 -17.51
N VAL A 591 -33.19 -83.42 -18.45
CA VAL A 591 -33.66 -83.71 -19.81
C VAL A 591 -32.58 -83.48 -20.85
N ILE A 592 -32.50 -84.36 -21.84
CA ILE A 592 -31.65 -84.20 -23.03
C ILE A 592 -32.58 -84.39 -24.24
N ILE A 593 -32.92 -83.31 -24.94
CA ILE A 593 -34.00 -83.29 -25.92
C ILE A 593 -33.49 -82.86 -27.29
N HIS A 594 -33.81 -83.65 -28.32
CA HIS A 594 -33.85 -83.18 -29.69
C HIS A 594 -35.27 -82.69 -30.03
N ARG A 595 -35.39 -81.43 -30.42
CA ARG A 595 -36.62 -80.80 -30.89
C ARG A 595 -36.58 -80.63 -32.41
N ASP A 596 -37.50 -81.30 -33.10
CA ASP A 596 -37.75 -81.05 -34.51
C ASP A 596 -38.59 -79.77 -34.66
N ILE A 597 -37.95 -78.68 -35.11
CA ILE A 597 -38.61 -77.38 -35.28
C ILE A 597 -39.49 -77.33 -36.52
N SER A 598 -39.46 -78.35 -37.38
CA SER A 598 -40.40 -78.45 -38.52
C SER A 598 -41.80 -78.86 -38.10
N LEU A 599 -41.97 -79.34 -36.86
CA LEU A 599 -43.24 -79.77 -36.29
C LEU A 599 -43.71 -78.82 -35.17
N PRO A 600 -45.01 -78.50 -35.11
CA PRO A 600 -45.57 -77.67 -34.03
C PRO A 600 -45.57 -78.44 -32.71
N LEU A 601 -45.37 -77.74 -31.59
CA LEU A 601 -45.46 -78.34 -30.25
C LEU A 601 -46.83 -79.01 -30.02
N PRO A 602 -46.87 -80.13 -29.26
CA PRO A 602 -48.10 -80.76 -28.86
C PRO A 602 -48.80 -79.88 -27.81
N ALA A 603 -50.12 -79.99 -27.72
CA ALA A 603 -50.87 -79.28 -26.69
C ALA A 603 -50.36 -79.65 -25.28
N GLY A 604 -50.14 -78.65 -24.41
CA GLY A 604 -49.68 -78.86 -23.03
C GLY A 604 -48.20 -78.53 -22.76
N ILE A 605 -47.42 -78.20 -23.80
CA ILE A 605 -46.08 -77.64 -23.69
C ILE A 605 -45.94 -76.45 -24.64
N ASP A 606 -45.25 -75.41 -24.21
CA ASP A 606 -44.99 -74.19 -24.97
C ASP A 606 -43.48 -73.92 -25.09
N GLU A 607 -43.12 -72.96 -25.95
CA GLU A 607 -41.72 -72.59 -26.15
C GLU A 607 -41.10 -71.93 -24.90
N ASP A 608 -41.90 -71.26 -24.06
CA ASP A 608 -41.45 -70.69 -22.79
C ASP A 608 -40.99 -71.77 -21.80
N THR A 609 -41.66 -72.92 -21.81
CA THR A 609 -41.25 -74.09 -21.04
C THR A 609 -39.91 -74.63 -21.54
N LEU A 610 -39.74 -74.80 -22.86
CA LEU A 610 -38.47 -75.25 -23.43
C LEU A 610 -37.31 -74.28 -23.15
N ARG A 611 -37.59 -72.97 -23.13
CA ARG A 611 -36.61 -71.94 -22.75
C ARG A 611 -36.08 -72.06 -21.32
N ARG A 612 -36.72 -72.83 -20.44
CA ARG A 612 -36.23 -73.11 -19.08
C ARG A 612 -35.07 -74.11 -19.05
N ILE A 613 -34.85 -74.86 -20.13
CA ILE A 613 -33.70 -75.76 -20.25
C ILE A 613 -32.42 -74.93 -20.30
N SER A 614 -31.40 -75.32 -19.53
CA SER A 614 -30.19 -74.52 -19.31
C SER A 614 -29.33 -74.39 -20.55
N VAL A 615 -28.99 -75.52 -21.20
CA VAL A 615 -28.17 -75.51 -22.42
C VAL A 615 -29.10 -75.63 -23.62
N ARG A 616 -29.22 -74.57 -24.41
CA ARG A 616 -30.09 -74.54 -25.60
C ARG A 616 -29.26 -74.27 -26.84
N ILE A 617 -29.29 -75.22 -27.77
CA ILE A 617 -28.61 -75.18 -29.06
C ILE A 617 -29.68 -75.13 -30.14
N VAL A 618 -29.55 -74.23 -31.09
CA VAL A 618 -30.51 -74.05 -32.20
C VAL A 618 -29.78 -74.06 -33.54
N GLU A 619 -30.42 -74.63 -34.57
CA GLU A 619 -29.98 -74.51 -35.95
C GLU A 619 -30.26 -73.09 -36.47
N ASP A 620 -29.22 -72.38 -36.91
CA ASP A 620 -29.30 -71.06 -37.55
C ASP A 620 -28.42 -71.03 -38.80
N ASP A 621 -28.97 -70.63 -39.95
CA ASP A 621 -28.29 -70.59 -41.27
C ASP A 621 -27.38 -71.81 -41.55
N ALA A 622 -27.93 -73.00 -41.32
CA ALA A 622 -27.25 -74.28 -41.47
C ALA A 622 -25.98 -74.43 -40.60
N ARG A 623 -25.91 -73.82 -39.42
CA ARG A 623 -24.94 -74.10 -38.34
C ARG A 623 -25.67 -74.26 -37.01
N PHE A 624 -25.00 -74.80 -36.01
CA PHE A 624 -25.51 -74.81 -34.64
C PHE A 624 -24.95 -73.60 -33.88
N CYS A 625 -25.80 -72.92 -33.13
CA CYS A 625 -25.42 -71.83 -32.22
C CYS A 625 -26.14 -71.99 -30.88
N ILE A 626 -25.67 -71.29 -29.85
CA ILE A 626 -26.43 -71.18 -28.60
C ILE A 626 -27.62 -70.26 -28.78
N ASP A 627 -28.76 -70.64 -28.21
CA ASP A 627 -29.98 -69.84 -28.15
C ASP A 627 -29.92 -68.83 -26.99
N GLU A 628 -28.88 -67.98 -27.03
CA GLU A 628 -28.64 -66.82 -26.16
C GLU A 628 -28.03 -65.70 -27.01
N GLU A 629 -28.58 -64.49 -26.91
CA GLU A 629 -28.27 -63.37 -27.81
C GLU A 629 -26.77 -63.02 -27.77
N GLU A 630 -26.17 -63.04 -26.58
CA GLU A 630 -24.77 -62.67 -26.35
C GLU A 630 -23.76 -63.70 -26.86
N LEU A 631 -24.17 -64.97 -26.98
CA LEU A 631 -23.30 -66.09 -27.38
C LEU A 631 -23.60 -66.60 -28.80
N ARG A 632 -24.67 -66.11 -29.43
CA ARG A 632 -25.14 -66.60 -30.74
C ARG A 632 -24.11 -66.46 -31.85
N ASP A 633 -23.32 -65.40 -31.80
CA ASP A 633 -22.29 -65.09 -32.81
C ASP A 633 -21.00 -65.92 -32.63
N LEU A 634 -20.84 -66.60 -31.49
CA LEU A 634 -19.68 -67.44 -31.24
C LEU A 634 -19.80 -68.75 -32.04
N PRO A 635 -18.80 -69.09 -32.88
CA PRO A 635 -18.77 -70.39 -33.55
C PRO A 635 -18.81 -71.53 -32.54
N LEU A 636 -19.90 -72.31 -32.58
CA LEU A 636 -20.10 -73.49 -31.74
C LEU A 636 -19.82 -74.76 -32.53
N THR A 637 -18.96 -75.60 -31.98
CA THR A 637 -18.78 -76.99 -32.42
C THR A 637 -19.43 -77.90 -31.40
N ILE A 638 -20.50 -78.60 -31.80
CA ILE A 638 -21.13 -79.63 -30.96
C ILE A 638 -20.30 -80.92 -31.01
N GLU A 639 -20.26 -81.64 -29.89
CA GLU A 639 -19.49 -82.87 -29.82
C GLU A 639 -20.16 -84.01 -30.61
N SER A 640 -19.34 -84.76 -31.34
CA SER A 640 -19.77 -85.96 -32.06
C SER A 640 -19.44 -87.22 -31.24
N PRO A 641 -20.25 -88.29 -31.34
CA PRO A 641 -20.01 -89.50 -30.59
C PRO A 641 -18.73 -90.19 -31.08
N PRO A 642 -18.07 -90.99 -30.21
CA PRO A 642 -16.91 -91.77 -30.60
C PRO A 642 -17.28 -92.82 -31.65
N ALA A 643 -16.26 -93.45 -32.25
CA ALA A 643 -16.46 -94.63 -33.09
C ALA A 643 -17.17 -95.76 -32.31
N GLU A 644 -17.90 -96.62 -33.02
CA GLU A 644 -18.80 -97.63 -32.45
C GLU A 644 -18.06 -98.65 -31.55
N ASP A 645 -16.82 -98.96 -31.87
CA ASP A 645 -15.94 -99.82 -31.08
C ASP A 645 -15.61 -99.21 -29.71
N ILE A 646 -15.25 -97.93 -29.66
CA ILE A 646 -15.00 -97.19 -28.43
C ILE A 646 -16.28 -97.06 -27.60
N ALA A 647 -17.40 -96.70 -28.22
CA ALA A 647 -18.69 -96.61 -27.54
C ALA A 647 -19.09 -97.93 -26.88
N SER A 648 -18.91 -99.04 -27.61
CA SER A 648 -19.20 -100.40 -27.11
C SER A 648 -18.28 -100.78 -25.95
N ALA A 649 -16.99 -100.42 -26.02
CA ALA A 649 -16.04 -100.66 -24.94
C ALA A 649 -16.41 -99.91 -23.65
N ILE A 650 -16.78 -98.63 -23.77
CA ILE A 650 -17.25 -97.80 -22.64
C ILE A 650 -18.50 -98.41 -22.02
N VAL A 651 -19.51 -98.73 -22.83
CA VAL A 651 -20.78 -99.29 -22.36
C VAL A 651 -20.58 -100.63 -21.65
N LYS A 652 -19.74 -101.51 -22.19
CA LYS A 652 -19.39 -102.77 -21.56
C LYS A 652 -18.72 -102.56 -20.20
N GLN A 653 -17.72 -101.67 -20.13
CA GLN A 653 -17.01 -101.37 -18.88
C GLN A 653 -17.95 -100.77 -17.82
N VAL A 654 -18.84 -99.87 -18.22
CA VAL A 654 -19.86 -99.29 -17.34
C VAL A 654 -20.84 -100.37 -16.85
N GLY A 655 -21.32 -101.23 -17.73
CA GLY A 655 -22.22 -102.32 -17.38
C GLY A 655 -21.61 -103.31 -16.38
N GLU A 656 -20.37 -103.75 -16.62
CA GLU A 656 -19.66 -104.70 -15.74
C GLU A 656 -19.35 -104.12 -14.35
N THR A 657 -19.17 -102.81 -14.24
CA THR A 657 -18.85 -102.13 -12.97
C THR A 657 -20.08 -101.65 -12.21
N ALA A 658 -21.24 -101.56 -12.87
CA ALA A 658 -22.47 -101.05 -12.28
C ALA A 658 -22.98 -101.87 -11.09
N ASP A 659 -22.82 -103.20 -11.16
CA ASP A 659 -23.24 -104.11 -10.09
C ASP A 659 -22.43 -103.91 -8.80
N SER A 660 -21.16 -103.50 -8.94
CA SER A 660 -20.27 -103.22 -7.82
C SER A 660 -20.55 -101.85 -7.19
N THR A 661 -21.00 -100.87 -7.98
CA THR A 661 -21.31 -99.51 -7.50
C THR A 661 -22.71 -99.37 -6.91
N HIS A 662 -23.63 -100.31 -7.18
CA HIS A 662 -24.97 -100.33 -6.60
C HIS A 662 -25.00 -100.93 -5.17
N ARG A 663 -23.91 -101.59 -4.73
CA ARG A 663 -23.77 -102.14 -3.37
C ARG A 663 -23.48 -101.02 -2.38
N VAL A 664 -24.45 -100.75 -1.51
CA VAL A 664 -24.27 -99.89 -0.34
C VAL A 664 -23.41 -100.64 0.68
N GLU A 665 -22.09 -100.44 0.64
CA GLU A 665 -21.14 -101.03 1.59
C GLU A 665 -20.79 -100.03 2.71
N GLY A 666 -21.75 -99.76 3.59
CA GLY A 666 -21.49 -98.92 4.76
C GLY A 666 -20.45 -99.57 5.69
N PRO A 667 -19.49 -98.81 6.26
CA PRO A 667 -18.53 -99.38 7.20
C PRO A 667 -19.27 -100.03 8.37
N PHE A 668 -19.05 -101.32 8.64
CA PHE A 668 -19.68 -102.01 9.78
C PHE A 668 -19.40 -101.30 11.12
N SER A 669 -18.31 -100.53 11.19
CA SER A 669 -17.96 -99.66 12.32
C SER A 669 -19.01 -98.61 12.67
N VAL A 670 -19.91 -98.25 11.74
CA VAL A 670 -21.01 -97.30 11.99
C VAL A 670 -22.10 -97.93 12.88
N ILE A 671 -22.34 -99.24 12.73
CA ILE A 671 -23.35 -99.98 13.52
C ILE A 671 -22.73 -100.83 14.63
N SER A 672 -21.45 -101.16 14.53
CA SER A 672 -20.69 -101.88 15.55
C SER A 672 -20.40 -100.98 16.77
N PRO A 673 -20.40 -101.51 18.00
CA PRO A 673 -19.93 -100.75 19.16
C PRO A 673 -18.48 -100.31 18.98
N ALA A 674 -18.15 -99.11 19.49
CA ALA A 674 -16.76 -98.69 19.64
C ALA A 674 -15.96 -99.72 20.45
N ALA A 675 -14.64 -99.80 20.23
CA ALA A 675 -13.79 -100.86 20.78
C ALA A 675 -13.87 -100.98 22.32
N ASP A 676 -14.06 -99.86 23.03
CA ASP A 676 -14.22 -99.78 24.49
C ASP A 676 -15.62 -100.18 24.99
N LYS A 677 -16.58 -100.38 24.09
CA LYS A 677 -17.98 -100.73 24.36
C LYS A 677 -18.34 -102.15 23.92
N ILE A 678 -17.40 -102.90 23.32
CA ILE A 678 -17.62 -104.30 22.96
C ILE A 678 -17.79 -105.11 24.25
N TRP A 679 -18.85 -105.93 24.33
CA TRP A 679 -19.26 -106.72 25.51
C TRP A 679 -19.65 -105.91 26.76
N SER A 680 -19.83 -104.59 26.65
CA SER A 680 -20.13 -103.73 27.80
C SER A 680 -21.63 -103.49 28.05
N ARG A 681 -22.51 -103.93 27.14
CA ARG A 681 -23.96 -103.70 27.20
C ARG A 681 -24.67 -104.87 27.90
N SER A 682 -25.82 -104.59 28.51
CA SER A 682 -26.64 -105.60 29.19
C SER A 682 -27.82 -106.04 28.32
N THR A 683 -28.14 -107.32 28.35
CA THR A 683 -29.29 -107.92 27.65
C THR A 683 -30.56 -107.97 28.50
N LYS A 684 -30.54 -107.38 29.71
CA LYS A 684 -31.62 -107.46 30.69
C LYS A 684 -32.98 -106.98 30.15
N ASP A 685 -32.97 -105.90 29.35
CA ASP A 685 -34.18 -105.27 28.84
C ASP A 685 -34.34 -105.39 27.30
N LYS A 686 -33.24 -105.53 26.55
CA LYS A 686 -33.21 -105.67 25.07
C LYS A 686 -31.97 -106.44 24.63
N VAL A 687 -32.10 -107.26 23.59
CA VAL A 687 -30.97 -107.81 22.83
C VAL A 687 -30.81 -106.99 21.54
N GLU A 688 -29.64 -106.42 21.33
CA GLU A 688 -29.30 -105.64 20.14
C GLU A 688 -28.00 -106.21 19.57
N ILE A 689 -28.09 -106.74 18.35
CA ILE A 689 -26.98 -107.37 17.63
C ILE A 689 -26.82 -106.62 16.32
N PRO A 690 -25.70 -105.90 16.10
CA PRO A 690 -25.40 -105.36 14.79
C PRO A 690 -25.10 -106.52 13.84
N LEU A 691 -25.85 -106.60 12.75
CA LEU A 691 -25.67 -107.55 11.66
C LEU A 691 -25.15 -106.77 10.46
N GLY A 692 -24.06 -107.26 9.86
CA GLY A 692 -23.40 -106.67 8.70
C GLY A 692 -23.21 -107.69 7.60
#